data_AF-A0A6A5ELJ7-F1
#
_entry.id   AF-A0A6A5ELJ7-F1
#
_cell.length_a   1.000
_cell.length_b   1.000
_cell.length_c   1.000
_cell.angle_alpha   90.00
_cell.angle_beta   90.00
_cell.angle_gamma   90.00
#
_symmetry.space_group_name_H-M   'P 1'
#
loop_
_entity.id
_entity.type
_entity.pdbx_description
1 polymer ?
#
loop_
_entity_poly.entity_id
_entity_poly.type
_entity_poly.pdbx_seq_one_letter_code
_entity_poly.pdbx_strand_id
1 'polypeptide(L)'
;MADSADVTPVVSSQPPVKEEQGGGEGGEGSESDAGGGLTDAQREVLERCLHALRQAQNDSHTLASLLLITRLCPASQLDKPTLRRIFEAIGLNLPARLLVTAVRGSDNSGLPPQELLSLGTALLAALSTDPDMACHPQLLTTIPFLLGILANGPVNQQKQENQEQNQDGEGGQSPDCKVQSTESSNAESDPTNVAKSAGEEAKGDDGSEANGVSPTSQETSPSSKMDEAMAADCYQVLTAVCALPRGADQLLSRGAVPALCQAVEQNQTFSHQRGLALLGCLLSGKRKDKVWSKHPAELLTLLVRLSKDFCQATDQTKLDMCAQLVMFLPPVGVVVESEELKGVVARVWGVLRPMLQAKLTPRQIGPILVLSACLLDLHGWELVGPPKFCCLLVNRACVEVRMGLEEPPGNELGPELQHTLTGCYRIMEAAIEQACCLGVSQATAPPQSSIPSISLQQTRQVLGVLEEAFSALMYHLQQVDPSRYGDPFVFATFRSLCSWLAEETSCLKQEVTGLLPFLIGYSRSHLQGESPKQGLSDWMAEMSDKEERGAWTGKEALRYLLPALCHLSAEEGPRKVLLTLDTPALLVDFLLQCWTSLKGKSGVASARDPSMETACSALLNFTVTEPERVRKDPCFRKLEALLSEALPVLVHKPRLLVLAANYCTLALMIGRLKSAPSGSVEAGQRRLFSTALRFLRSALDSSASPGPVKVSLSWEESWDEAAELWRLCLQALGGCARAQPWITTLVREEGWLKHTLTMLSQCSALPDKHTQEALEEALCAMADQCPVCKVEIGDMMKTDKGALICMRNLKNPSPLHPPRHINPSAAA
;
A
#
# COMPACT_ATOMS: atom_id res chain seq x y z
N MET A 1 -11.92 62.70 -8.57
CA MET A 1 -11.93 63.83 -9.54
C MET A 1 -11.80 63.21 -10.92
N ALA A 2 -12.87 63.34 -11.72
CA ALA A 2 -13.04 63.19 -13.18
C ALA A 2 -12.31 62.02 -13.90
N ASP A 3 -12.95 61.16 -14.70
CA ASP A 3 -14.28 61.23 -15.30
C ASP A 3 -14.81 59.84 -15.73
N SER A 4 -16.14 59.78 -15.70
CA SER A 4 -17.10 58.77 -16.18
C SER A 4 -16.92 58.47 -17.69
N ALA A 5 -17.47 57.44 -18.34
CA ALA A 5 -18.81 56.83 -18.19
C ALA A 5 -18.91 55.50 -18.96
N ASP A 6 -19.49 54.51 -18.28
CA ASP A 6 -20.72 53.74 -18.59
C ASP A 6 -21.16 53.32 -20.02
N VAL A 7 -21.82 52.14 -20.01
CA VAL A 7 -22.95 51.63 -20.84
C VAL A 7 -22.71 50.30 -21.62
N THR A 8 -23.15 49.21 -21.00
CA THR A 8 -23.65 47.91 -21.55
C THR A 8 -24.98 48.09 -22.34
N PRO A 9 -25.51 47.20 -23.25
CA PRO A 9 -25.78 45.76 -22.99
C PRO A 9 -25.92 44.73 -24.18
N VAL A 10 -25.73 43.44 -23.84
CA VAL A 10 -26.48 42.16 -24.12
C VAL A 10 -27.04 41.79 -25.54
N VAL A 11 -26.82 40.51 -25.92
CA VAL A 11 -27.75 39.47 -26.51
C VAL A 11 -27.32 38.80 -27.84
N SER A 12 -26.91 37.52 -27.72
CA SER A 12 -27.32 36.26 -28.42
C SER A 12 -27.38 36.09 -29.96
N SER A 13 -26.98 34.85 -30.34
CA SER A 13 -27.54 33.89 -31.33
C SER A 13 -26.79 33.65 -32.66
N GLN A 14 -26.48 32.36 -32.90
CA GLN A 14 -26.03 31.68 -34.13
C GLN A 14 -27.01 31.83 -35.34
N PRO A 15 -26.86 31.04 -36.45
CA PRO A 15 -25.81 30.86 -37.48
C PRO A 15 -26.39 31.18 -38.91
N PRO A 16 -25.74 30.98 -40.08
CA PRO A 16 -25.78 29.70 -40.87
C PRO A 16 -24.52 29.44 -41.75
N VAL A 17 -24.13 28.21 -42.19
CA VAL A 17 -24.54 27.33 -43.33
C VAL A 17 -24.24 27.83 -44.77
N LYS A 18 -23.35 27.06 -45.46
CA LYS A 18 -23.14 26.70 -46.91
C LYS A 18 -23.00 27.77 -48.01
N GLU A 19 -22.02 27.54 -48.91
CA GLU A 19 -22.08 27.33 -50.38
C GLU A 19 -20.65 27.51 -50.97
N GLU A 20 -20.02 26.48 -51.56
CA GLU A 20 -20.03 26.04 -52.97
C GLU A 20 -19.43 26.99 -54.04
N GLN A 21 -18.30 26.52 -54.60
CA GLN A 21 -17.85 26.50 -56.02
C GLN A 21 -17.37 27.76 -56.79
N GLY A 22 -16.23 27.53 -57.47
CA GLY A 22 -15.73 28.22 -58.68
C GLY A 22 -14.64 29.25 -58.39
N GLY A 23 -13.46 29.28 -58.98
CA GLY A 23 -12.91 28.66 -60.19
C GLY A 23 -11.91 29.64 -60.83
N GLY A 24 -10.75 29.15 -61.29
CA GLY A 24 -9.73 29.89 -62.06
C GLY A 24 -8.56 30.45 -61.26
N GLU A 25 -7.32 30.53 -61.74
CA GLU A 25 -6.53 29.87 -62.80
C GLU A 25 -5.12 30.48 -62.69
N GLY A 26 -4.04 29.68 -62.81
CA GLY A 26 -2.66 30.13 -63.10
C GLY A 26 -1.91 30.86 -61.97
N GLY A 27 -0.68 30.52 -61.58
CA GLY A 27 0.30 29.58 -62.07
C GLY A 27 1.60 29.75 -61.27
N GLU A 28 2.40 28.68 -61.28
CA GLU A 28 3.85 28.65 -61.06
C GLU A 28 4.42 29.01 -59.67
N GLY A 29 4.82 27.95 -58.96
CA GLY A 29 5.62 28.00 -57.75
C GLY A 29 5.93 26.58 -57.25
N SER A 30 6.73 25.85 -58.03
CA SER A 30 7.21 24.50 -57.73
C SER A 30 8.02 24.48 -56.43
N GLU A 31 7.49 23.87 -55.38
CA GLU A 31 8.29 23.09 -54.42
C GLU A 31 7.65 21.72 -54.25
N SER A 32 8.43 20.71 -54.62
CA SER A 32 8.11 19.31 -54.72
C SER A 32 7.86 18.68 -53.35
N ASP A 33 6.62 18.28 -53.10
CA ASP A 33 6.29 17.30 -52.06
C ASP A 33 6.60 15.90 -52.60
N ALA A 34 7.85 15.47 -52.42
CA ALA A 34 8.32 14.15 -52.80
C ALA A 34 8.52 13.30 -51.54
N GLY A 35 7.62 12.33 -51.30
CA GLY A 35 7.88 11.28 -50.32
C GLY A 35 6.72 10.34 -49.98
N GLY A 36 6.67 9.16 -50.64
CA GLY A 36 6.41 7.91 -49.88
C GLY A 36 5.20 7.03 -50.20
N GLY A 37 4.50 7.18 -51.33
CA GLY A 37 3.42 6.24 -51.74
C GLY A 37 3.88 5.21 -52.77
N LEU A 38 3.30 4.00 -52.74
CA LEU A 38 3.47 3.00 -53.82
C LEU A 38 3.06 3.61 -55.18
N THR A 39 3.88 3.41 -56.20
CA THR A 39 3.53 3.77 -57.59
C THR A 39 2.35 2.92 -58.09
N ASP A 40 1.60 3.41 -59.07
CA ASP A 40 0.45 2.68 -59.64
C ASP A 40 0.86 1.30 -60.20
N ALA A 41 2.05 1.21 -60.79
CA ALA A 41 2.63 -0.06 -61.24
C ALA A 41 2.93 -1.02 -60.08
N GLN A 42 3.47 -0.52 -58.96
CA GLN A 42 3.70 -1.32 -57.77
C GLN A 42 2.38 -1.78 -57.12
N ARG A 43 1.34 -0.94 -57.12
CA ARG A 43 0.01 -1.28 -56.61
C ARG A 43 -0.64 -2.40 -57.43
N GLU A 44 -0.53 -2.33 -58.76
CA GLU A 44 -1.07 -3.37 -59.64
C GLU A 44 -0.32 -4.70 -59.46
N VAL A 45 1.00 -4.65 -59.34
CA VAL A 45 1.82 -5.84 -59.07
C VAL A 45 1.53 -6.41 -57.68
N LEU A 46 1.31 -5.57 -56.69
CA LEU A 46 0.94 -5.99 -55.33
C LEU A 46 -0.41 -6.71 -55.31
N GLU A 47 -1.42 -6.22 -56.03
CA GLU A 47 -2.72 -6.91 -56.15
C GLU A 47 -2.57 -8.29 -56.83
N ARG A 48 -1.73 -8.39 -57.87
CA ARG A 48 -1.43 -9.68 -58.51
C ARG A 48 -0.70 -10.63 -57.56
N CYS A 49 0.24 -10.13 -56.77
CA CYS A 49 0.95 -10.92 -55.76
C CYS A 49 0.03 -11.37 -54.63
N LEU A 50 -0.88 -10.50 -54.17
CA LEU A 50 -1.91 -10.85 -53.17
C LEU A 50 -2.87 -11.91 -53.68
N HIS A 51 -3.25 -11.84 -54.95
CA HIS A 51 -4.07 -12.88 -55.59
C HIS A 51 -3.32 -14.22 -55.65
N ALA A 52 -2.05 -14.21 -56.05
CA ALA A 52 -1.20 -15.40 -56.05
C ALA A 52 -0.98 -15.98 -54.64
N LEU A 53 -0.78 -15.11 -53.64
CA LEU A 53 -0.61 -15.50 -52.24
C LEU A 53 -1.87 -16.20 -51.69
N ARG A 54 -3.06 -15.70 -52.02
CA ARG A 54 -4.34 -16.32 -51.62
C ARG A 54 -4.64 -17.65 -52.32
N GLN A 55 -4.07 -17.88 -53.51
CA GLN A 55 -4.24 -19.12 -54.28
C GLN A 55 -3.07 -20.09 -54.16
N ALA A 56 -2.09 -19.81 -53.30
CA ALA A 56 -0.93 -20.67 -53.11
C ALA A 56 -1.36 -22.05 -52.56
N GLN A 57 -0.98 -23.12 -53.26
CA GLN A 57 -1.33 -24.51 -52.91
C GLN A 57 -0.34 -25.16 -51.94
N ASN A 58 0.88 -24.60 -51.81
CA ASN A 58 1.94 -25.11 -50.95
C ASN A 58 2.75 -23.96 -50.33
N ASP A 59 3.46 -24.27 -49.24
CA ASP A 59 4.21 -23.28 -48.45
C ASP A 59 5.33 -22.62 -49.28
N SER A 60 5.91 -23.34 -50.25
CA SER A 60 6.91 -22.81 -51.18
C SER A 60 6.35 -21.69 -52.08
N HIS A 61 5.14 -21.84 -52.62
CA HIS A 61 4.48 -20.81 -53.42
C HIS A 61 4.10 -19.60 -52.56
N THR A 62 3.70 -19.82 -51.30
CA THR A 62 3.41 -18.74 -50.35
C THR A 62 4.68 -17.92 -50.05
N LEU A 63 5.81 -18.59 -49.76
CA LEU A 63 7.09 -17.94 -49.50
C LEU A 63 7.65 -17.22 -50.74
N ALA A 64 7.54 -17.81 -51.92
CA ALA A 64 7.96 -17.18 -53.17
C ALA A 64 7.15 -15.90 -53.47
N SER A 65 5.83 -15.94 -53.27
CA SER A 65 4.95 -14.77 -53.42
C SER A 65 5.28 -13.69 -52.40
N LEU A 66 5.56 -14.09 -51.15
CA LEU A 66 5.96 -13.17 -50.08
C LEU A 66 7.29 -12.47 -50.37
N LEU A 67 8.30 -13.21 -50.83
CA LEU A 67 9.61 -12.66 -51.22
C LEU A 67 9.49 -11.68 -52.40
N LEU A 68 8.55 -11.93 -53.32
CA LEU A 68 8.27 -11.00 -54.41
C LEU A 68 7.68 -9.69 -53.87
N ILE A 69 6.72 -9.78 -52.94
CA ILE A 69 6.10 -8.63 -52.29
C ILE A 69 7.15 -7.80 -51.54
N THR A 70 7.99 -8.43 -50.71
CA THR A 70 9.00 -7.72 -49.90
C THR A 70 10.12 -7.11 -50.75
N ARG A 71 10.42 -7.66 -51.94
CA ARG A 71 11.36 -7.06 -52.90
C ARG A 71 10.80 -5.88 -53.66
N LEU A 72 9.53 -5.94 -54.06
CA LEU A 72 8.91 -4.96 -54.96
C LEU A 72 8.24 -3.80 -54.19
N CYS A 73 7.85 -4.04 -52.95
CA CYS A 73 7.19 -3.10 -52.05
C CYS A 73 7.92 -3.11 -50.68
N PRO A 74 8.87 -2.20 -50.45
CA PRO A 74 9.53 -2.05 -49.15
C PRO A 74 8.51 -1.80 -48.03
N ALA A 75 8.74 -2.39 -46.85
CA ALA A 75 7.85 -2.22 -45.69
C ALA A 75 7.60 -0.76 -45.30
N SER A 76 8.55 0.14 -45.56
CA SER A 76 8.45 1.58 -45.31
C SER A 76 7.50 2.33 -46.25
N GLN A 77 7.07 1.71 -47.35
CA GLN A 77 6.20 2.31 -48.37
C GLN A 77 4.77 1.74 -48.33
N LEU A 78 4.51 0.78 -47.44
CA LEU A 78 3.22 0.12 -47.29
C LEU A 78 2.39 0.78 -46.17
N ASP A 79 1.15 1.15 -46.48
CA ASP A 79 0.20 1.63 -45.49
C ASP A 79 -0.38 0.49 -44.63
N LYS A 80 -0.82 0.82 -43.41
CA LYS A 80 -1.35 -0.17 -42.44
C LYS A 80 -2.46 -1.07 -43.03
N PRO A 81 -3.46 -0.56 -43.78
CA PRO A 81 -4.49 -1.39 -44.42
C PRO A 81 -3.91 -2.43 -45.39
N THR A 82 -2.90 -2.04 -46.17
CA THR A 82 -2.27 -2.95 -47.14
C THR A 82 -1.43 -4.01 -46.44
N LEU A 83 -0.70 -3.66 -45.38
CA LEU A 83 0.00 -4.64 -44.54
C LEU A 83 -0.96 -5.66 -43.92
N ARG A 84 -2.11 -5.22 -43.42
CA ARG A 84 -3.16 -6.13 -42.92
C ARG A 84 -3.63 -7.11 -43.98
N ARG A 85 -3.91 -6.65 -45.20
CA ARG A 85 -4.32 -7.52 -46.31
C ARG A 85 -3.27 -8.56 -46.68
N ILE A 86 -1.98 -8.19 -46.59
CA ILE A 86 -0.87 -9.12 -46.77
C ILE A 86 -0.86 -10.14 -45.63
N PHE A 87 -0.94 -9.70 -44.37
CA PHE A 87 -0.94 -10.57 -43.19
C PHE A 87 -2.12 -11.56 -43.17
N GLU A 88 -3.32 -11.11 -43.51
CA GLU A 88 -4.51 -11.97 -43.68
C GLU A 88 -4.30 -13.03 -44.78
N ALA A 89 -3.61 -12.67 -45.87
CA ALA A 89 -3.35 -13.58 -46.98
C ALA A 89 -2.26 -14.62 -46.66
N ILE A 90 -1.30 -14.31 -45.79
CA ILE A 90 -0.31 -15.28 -45.29
C ILE A 90 -0.96 -16.25 -44.29
N GLY A 91 -1.74 -15.67 -43.35
CA GLY A 91 -2.32 -16.40 -42.23
C GLY A 91 -1.29 -16.93 -41.23
N LEU A 92 -1.78 -17.37 -40.07
CA LEU A 92 -0.94 -17.87 -38.97
C LEU A 92 -0.60 -19.37 -39.08
N ASN A 93 -1.21 -20.07 -40.04
CA ASN A 93 -0.99 -21.50 -40.25
C ASN A 93 0.42 -21.81 -40.79
N LEU A 94 0.95 -20.98 -41.69
CA LEU A 94 2.29 -21.18 -42.26
C LEU A 94 3.38 -21.06 -41.18
N PRO A 95 3.46 -19.96 -40.38
CA PRO A 95 4.44 -19.87 -39.31
C PRO A 95 4.32 -20.99 -38.28
N ALA A 96 3.09 -21.36 -37.87
CA ALA A 96 2.89 -22.46 -36.94
C ALA A 96 3.41 -23.80 -37.49
N ARG A 97 3.17 -24.10 -38.78
CA ARG A 97 3.72 -25.30 -39.43
C ARG A 97 5.23 -25.28 -39.51
N LEU A 98 5.85 -24.14 -39.84
CA LEU A 98 7.31 -24.00 -39.91
C LEU A 98 7.94 -24.33 -38.55
N LEU A 99 7.39 -23.78 -37.47
CA LEU A 99 7.88 -24.03 -36.10
C LEU A 99 7.70 -25.51 -35.70
N VAL A 100 6.54 -26.11 -35.93
CA VAL A 100 6.30 -27.53 -35.62
C VAL A 100 7.19 -28.46 -36.44
N THR A 101 7.42 -28.14 -37.71
CA THR A 101 8.27 -28.94 -38.61
C THR A 101 9.74 -28.89 -38.18
N ALA A 102 10.21 -27.71 -37.77
CA ALA A 102 11.56 -27.54 -37.24
C ALA A 102 11.80 -28.38 -35.97
N VAL A 103 10.80 -28.48 -35.09
CA VAL A 103 10.89 -29.27 -33.85
C VAL A 103 10.90 -30.76 -34.10
N ARG A 104 10.06 -31.23 -35.04
CA ARG A 104 9.93 -32.67 -35.33
C ARG A 104 11.12 -33.26 -36.07
N GLY A 105 12.07 -32.44 -36.53
CA GLY A 105 13.29 -32.91 -37.18
C GLY A 105 13.01 -33.81 -38.38
N SER A 106 12.06 -33.43 -39.25
CA SER A 106 11.71 -34.27 -40.39
C SER A 106 12.83 -34.23 -41.44
N ASP A 107 13.41 -35.38 -41.76
CA ASP A 107 14.44 -35.56 -42.80
C ASP A 107 13.99 -35.13 -44.23
N ASN A 108 12.71 -34.80 -44.41
CA ASN A 108 12.10 -34.40 -45.69
C ASN A 108 11.97 -32.87 -45.88
N SER A 109 12.44 -32.02 -44.96
CA SER A 109 12.46 -30.57 -45.19
C SER A 109 13.70 -30.16 -45.97
N GLY A 110 13.54 -29.50 -47.11
CA GLY A 110 14.67 -28.99 -47.92
C GLY A 110 15.50 -27.88 -47.26
N LEU A 111 15.21 -27.50 -46.01
CA LEU A 111 15.91 -26.48 -45.22
C LEU A 111 16.30 -27.04 -43.84
N PRO A 112 17.43 -26.60 -43.26
CA PRO A 112 17.81 -26.93 -41.89
C PRO A 112 16.76 -26.47 -40.85
N PRO A 113 16.57 -27.20 -39.74
CA PRO A 113 15.64 -26.83 -38.67
C PRO A 113 15.83 -25.39 -38.15
N GLN A 114 17.07 -24.92 -38.09
CA GLN A 114 17.39 -23.57 -37.61
C GLN A 114 16.87 -22.46 -38.55
N GLU A 115 16.92 -22.69 -39.87
CA GLU A 115 16.39 -21.74 -40.86
C GLU A 115 14.86 -21.72 -40.84
N LEU A 116 14.23 -22.88 -40.61
CA LEU A 116 12.78 -22.97 -40.42
C LEU A 116 12.31 -22.24 -39.15
N LEU A 117 13.08 -22.34 -38.05
CA LEU A 117 12.80 -21.58 -36.82
C LEU A 117 12.92 -20.08 -37.06
N SER A 118 14.05 -19.62 -37.63
CA SER A 118 14.29 -18.21 -37.92
C SER A 118 13.20 -17.62 -38.82
N LEU A 119 12.85 -18.31 -39.91
CA LEU A 119 11.77 -17.88 -40.80
C LEU A 119 10.40 -17.87 -40.09
N GLY A 120 10.11 -18.91 -39.30
CA GLY A 120 8.87 -19.00 -38.54
C GLY A 120 8.72 -17.88 -37.50
N THR A 121 9.78 -17.57 -36.74
CA THR A 121 9.78 -16.49 -35.75
C THR A 121 9.70 -15.12 -36.40
N ALA A 122 10.41 -14.90 -37.52
CA ALA A 122 10.36 -13.64 -38.26
C ALA A 122 8.95 -13.36 -38.81
N LEU A 123 8.28 -14.37 -39.36
CA LEU A 123 6.90 -14.24 -39.82
C LEU A 123 5.93 -13.96 -38.67
N LEU A 124 6.08 -14.65 -37.53
CA LEU A 124 5.26 -14.35 -36.34
C LEU A 124 5.52 -12.93 -35.82
N ALA A 125 6.78 -12.49 -35.79
CA ALA A 125 7.15 -11.14 -35.36
C ALA A 125 6.51 -10.09 -36.26
N ALA A 126 6.57 -10.27 -37.58
CA ALA A 126 5.90 -9.40 -38.54
C ALA A 126 4.37 -9.39 -38.34
N LEU A 127 3.73 -10.55 -38.24
CA LEU A 127 2.29 -10.66 -38.01
C LEU A 127 1.86 -10.04 -36.67
N SER A 128 2.68 -10.15 -35.62
CA SER A 128 2.37 -9.60 -34.30
C SER A 128 2.36 -8.06 -34.25
N THR A 129 2.85 -7.38 -35.29
CA THR A 129 2.75 -5.91 -35.38
C THR A 129 1.31 -5.42 -35.56
N ASP A 130 0.40 -6.29 -36.03
CA ASP A 130 -1.05 -6.00 -36.07
C ASP A 130 -1.74 -6.56 -34.82
N PRO A 131 -2.42 -5.72 -34.00
CA PRO A 131 -3.05 -6.16 -32.76
C PRO A 131 -4.09 -7.28 -32.93
N ASP A 132 -4.80 -7.28 -34.05
CA ASP A 132 -5.83 -8.28 -34.38
C ASP A 132 -5.19 -9.67 -34.60
N MET A 133 -4.00 -9.70 -35.21
CA MET A 133 -3.22 -10.92 -35.40
C MET A 133 -2.51 -11.35 -34.11
N ALA A 134 -2.00 -10.40 -33.32
CA ALA A 134 -1.36 -10.68 -32.03
C ALA A 134 -2.32 -11.30 -31.00
N CYS A 135 -3.61 -10.94 -31.04
CA CYS A 135 -4.63 -11.54 -30.17
C CYS A 135 -5.21 -12.86 -30.72
N HIS A 136 -4.87 -13.24 -31.96
CA HIS A 136 -5.47 -14.38 -32.63
C HIS A 136 -5.10 -15.70 -31.93
N PRO A 137 -6.05 -16.62 -31.69
CA PRO A 137 -5.80 -17.86 -30.94
C PRO A 137 -4.63 -18.69 -31.45
N GLN A 138 -4.44 -18.76 -32.77
CA GLN A 138 -3.32 -19.50 -33.37
C GLN A 138 -1.95 -18.91 -33.01
N LEU A 139 -1.80 -17.59 -32.97
CA LEU A 139 -0.56 -16.96 -32.49
C LEU A 139 -0.37 -17.23 -31.00
N LEU A 140 -1.44 -17.12 -30.22
CA LEU A 140 -1.35 -17.41 -28.78
C LEU A 140 -0.96 -18.87 -28.49
N THR A 141 -1.25 -19.83 -29.38
CA THR A 141 -0.80 -21.22 -29.22
C THR A 141 0.71 -21.41 -29.46
N THR A 142 1.38 -20.49 -30.16
CA THR A 142 2.84 -20.57 -30.36
C THR A 142 3.65 -19.95 -29.21
N ILE A 143 3.03 -19.19 -28.32
CA ILE A 143 3.70 -18.52 -27.18
C ILE A 143 4.53 -19.50 -26.32
N PRO A 144 4.02 -20.66 -25.86
CA PRO A 144 4.82 -21.58 -25.05
C PRO A 144 6.07 -22.07 -25.79
N PHE A 145 5.97 -22.19 -27.12
CA PHE A 145 7.08 -22.59 -27.96
C PHE A 145 8.15 -21.50 -28.06
N LEU A 146 7.76 -20.24 -28.30
CA LEU A 146 8.67 -19.10 -28.31
C LEU A 146 9.36 -18.92 -26.95
N LEU A 147 8.62 -19.08 -25.85
CA LEU A 147 9.17 -19.09 -24.50
C LEU A 147 10.18 -20.22 -24.29
N GLY A 148 9.88 -21.43 -24.81
CA GLY A 148 10.79 -22.57 -24.76
C GLY A 148 12.10 -22.34 -25.51
N ILE A 149 12.05 -21.70 -26.68
CA ILE A 149 13.24 -21.28 -27.45
C ILE A 149 14.07 -20.28 -26.64
N LEU A 150 13.42 -19.26 -26.06
CA LEU A 150 14.12 -18.24 -25.26
C LEU A 150 14.75 -18.82 -23.99
N ALA A 151 14.11 -19.81 -23.36
CA ALA A 151 14.56 -20.40 -22.11
C ALA A 151 15.69 -21.43 -22.32
N ASN A 152 15.62 -22.26 -23.37
CA ASN A 152 16.53 -23.41 -23.55
C ASN A 152 17.42 -23.32 -24.80
N GLY A 153 17.24 -22.31 -25.65
CA GLY A 153 17.87 -22.22 -26.97
C GLY A 153 17.13 -23.04 -28.04
N PRO A 154 17.52 -22.92 -29.33
CA PRO A 154 16.97 -23.75 -30.40
C PRO A 154 17.25 -25.24 -30.12
N VAL A 155 16.18 -26.04 -30.18
CA VAL A 155 16.04 -27.43 -29.74
C VAL A 155 17.30 -28.31 -29.90
N ASN A 156 17.68 -28.97 -28.79
CA ASN A 156 18.45 -30.22 -28.79
C ASN A 156 17.76 -31.23 -27.84
N GLN A 157 16.53 -31.66 -28.19
CA GLN A 157 15.70 -32.58 -27.37
C GLN A 157 16.01 -34.08 -27.60
N GLN A 158 17.25 -34.46 -27.94
CA GLN A 158 17.61 -35.88 -28.10
C GLN A 158 18.00 -36.61 -26.79
N LYS A 159 17.85 -35.99 -25.59
CA LYS A 159 18.32 -36.62 -24.33
C LYS A 159 17.25 -36.98 -23.29
N GLN A 160 15.97 -36.68 -23.50
CA GLN A 160 14.95 -36.98 -22.47
C GLN A 160 14.19 -38.30 -22.66
N GLU A 161 14.22 -38.92 -23.84
CA GLU A 161 13.51 -40.20 -24.07
C GLU A 161 14.36 -41.46 -23.80
N ASN A 162 15.68 -41.34 -23.63
CA ASN A 162 16.58 -42.50 -23.42
C ASN A 162 16.84 -42.88 -21.95
N GLN A 163 16.19 -42.24 -20.96
CA GLN A 163 16.32 -42.63 -19.55
C GLN A 163 15.16 -43.49 -19.01
N GLU A 164 14.09 -43.69 -19.77
CA GLU A 164 12.94 -44.51 -19.33
C GLU A 164 12.92 -45.94 -19.91
N GLN A 165 13.94 -46.37 -20.67
CA GLN A 165 13.98 -47.72 -21.27
C GLN A 165 15.10 -48.65 -20.77
N ASN A 166 15.84 -48.27 -19.71
CA ASN A 166 16.85 -49.15 -19.09
C ASN A 166 16.50 -49.55 -17.65
N GLN A 167 15.25 -49.95 -17.41
CA GLN A 167 14.89 -50.76 -16.24
C GLN A 167 14.01 -51.92 -16.70
N ASP A 168 14.64 -53.07 -16.96
CA ASP A 168 14.02 -54.38 -16.73
C ASP A 168 15.09 -55.50 -16.76
N GLY A 169 15.16 -56.28 -15.66
CA GLY A 169 15.91 -57.54 -15.45
C GLY A 169 17.40 -57.37 -15.07
N GLU A 170 17.98 -57.93 -14.02
CA GLU A 170 17.74 -59.06 -13.08
C GLU A 170 18.45 -58.67 -11.75
N GLY A 171 18.07 -59.00 -10.51
CA GLY A 171 17.73 -60.30 -9.95
C GLY A 171 18.73 -60.71 -8.82
N GLY A 172 18.56 -60.17 -7.61
CA GLY A 172 18.79 -60.84 -6.30
C GLY A 172 20.21 -61.02 -5.71
N GLN A 173 20.45 -60.44 -4.52
CA GLN A 173 20.73 -61.14 -3.23
C GLN A 173 21.30 -60.17 -2.16
N SER A 174 20.73 -60.23 -0.95
CA SER A 174 21.21 -59.65 0.34
C SER A 174 21.96 -60.74 1.14
N PRO A 175 22.60 -60.54 2.33
CA PRO A 175 22.37 -59.49 3.37
C PRO A 175 23.60 -58.98 4.20
N ASP A 176 23.33 -57.96 5.03
CA ASP A 176 23.87 -57.56 6.37
C ASP A 176 25.28 -57.95 6.89
N CYS A 177 26.02 -57.00 7.49
CA CYS A 177 26.14 -56.81 8.96
C CYS A 177 27.29 -55.85 9.42
N LYS A 178 26.98 -54.96 10.40
CA LYS A 178 27.77 -54.54 11.60
C LYS A 178 29.10 -53.78 11.44
N VAL A 179 29.59 -52.92 12.36
CA VAL A 179 29.14 -52.14 13.55
C VAL A 179 30.41 -51.39 14.05
N GLN A 180 30.25 -50.19 14.63
CA GLN A 180 31.19 -49.46 15.55
C GLN A 180 32.56 -49.01 15.02
N SER A 181 33.26 -47.99 15.54
CA SER A 181 33.04 -46.77 16.34
C SER A 181 34.44 -46.27 16.70
N THR A 182 34.71 -44.95 16.76
CA THR A 182 35.39 -44.24 17.88
C THR A 182 35.86 -42.81 17.48
N GLU A 183 35.39 -41.84 18.28
CA GLU A 183 36.12 -40.72 18.93
C GLU A 183 36.88 -39.72 18.03
N SER A 184 36.42 -38.47 17.79
CA SER A 184 36.24 -37.29 18.66
C SER A 184 37.54 -36.60 19.15
N SER A 185 37.83 -35.38 18.67
CA SER A 185 38.03 -34.18 19.51
C SER A 185 38.45 -32.91 18.73
N ASN A 186 37.63 -31.86 18.91
CA ASN A 186 37.86 -30.40 18.82
C ASN A 186 39.13 -29.93 19.57
N ALA A 187 39.66 -28.69 19.53
CA ALA A 187 39.54 -27.43 18.77
C ALA A 187 40.60 -26.44 19.35
N GLU A 188 40.68 -25.22 18.78
CA GLU A 188 41.27 -23.96 19.34
C GLU A 188 42.81 -23.84 19.37
N SER A 189 43.49 -22.70 19.13
CA SER A 189 43.17 -21.25 19.03
C SER A 189 44.41 -20.46 18.52
N ASP A 190 44.18 -19.34 17.83
CA ASP A 190 44.89 -18.02 17.70
C ASP A 190 46.19 -17.68 18.52
N PRO A 191 46.90 -16.51 18.37
CA PRO A 191 46.88 -15.43 17.35
C PRO A 191 48.27 -14.72 17.03
N THR A 192 48.21 -13.62 16.25
CA THR A 192 48.98 -12.32 16.33
C THR A 192 50.35 -12.02 15.67
N ASN A 193 50.32 -10.91 14.90
CA ASN A 193 51.20 -9.70 14.87
C ASN A 193 52.47 -9.55 13.97
N VAL A 194 52.35 -8.57 13.06
CA VAL A 194 53.21 -7.38 12.78
C VAL A 194 54.71 -7.54 12.45
N ALA A 195 55.13 -7.11 11.24
CA ALA A 195 56.05 -5.97 10.98
C ALA A 195 56.66 -5.96 9.56
N LYS A 196 56.74 -4.75 8.95
CA LYS A 196 57.83 -4.12 8.15
C LYS A 196 58.60 -4.94 7.09
N SER A 197 59.14 -4.41 5.99
CA SER A 197 59.15 -3.12 5.28
C SER A 197 60.04 -3.30 4.04
N ALA A 198 59.75 -2.56 2.97
CA ALA A 198 60.70 -1.91 2.04
C ALA A 198 61.75 -2.72 1.25
N GLY A 199 61.68 -2.52 -0.09
CA GLY A 199 62.82 -2.11 -0.93
C GLY A 199 63.64 -3.22 -1.60
N GLU A 200 63.59 -3.31 -2.93
CA GLU A 200 64.64 -2.78 -3.83
C GLU A 200 64.42 -3.21 -5.28
N GLU A 201 64.75 -2.27 -6.17
CA GLU A 201 64.75 -2.35 -7.62
C GLU A 201 65.93 -3.18 -8.14
N ALA A 202 65.81 -3.81 -9.32
CA ALA A 202 66.89 -3.80 -10.31
C ALA A 202 66.42 -4.27 -11.70
N LYS A 203 66.77 -3.43 -12.68
CA LYS A 203 66.74 -3.59 -14.14
C LYS A 203 67.62 -4.75 -14.63
N GLY A 204 67.32 -5.22 -15.85
CA GLY A 204 68.27 -5.97 -16.66
C GLY A 204 67.69 -6.27 -18.04
N ASP A 205 68.13 -5.49 -19.02
CA ASP A 205 67.74 -5.45 -20.42
C ASP A 205 68.45 -6.54 -21.25
N ASP A 206 67.96 -6.68 -22.50
CA ASP A 206 68.70 -7.00 -23.73
C ASP A 206 68.63 -8.43 -24.34
N GLY A 207 68.24 -8.46 -25.63
CA GLY A 207 68.96 -9.25 -26.63
C GLY A 207 68.31 -10.44 -27.35
N SER A 208 67.51 -10.14 -28.39
CA SER A 208 67.52 -10.75 -29.74
C SER A 208 66.92 -12.15 -30.06
N GLU A 209 65.91 -12.09 -30.94
CA GLU A 209 65.64 -12.87 -32.17
C GLU A 209 65.67 -14.42 -32.19
N ALA A 210 64.51 -15.03 -32.49
CA ALA A 210 64.24 -15.68 -33.80
C ALA A 210 62.89 -16.43 -33.85
N ASN A 211 62.11 -16.13 -34.90
CA ASN A 211 61.16 -16.95 -35.66
C ASN A 211 60.49 -18.18 -35.05
N GLY A 212 59.15 -18.18 -35.07
CA GLY A 212 58.36 -19.43 -35.03
C GLY A 212 56.87 -19.18 -34.83
N VAL A 213 56.15 -18.78 -35.88
CA VAL A 213 54.68 -18.78 -35.90
C VAL A 213 54.18 -20.21 -35.84
N SER A 214 53.34 -20.53 -34.86
CA SER A 214 52.38 -21.64 -34.90
C SER A 214 51.21 -21.31 -33.96
N PRO A 215 49.96 -21.29 -34.44
CA PRO A 215 48.80 -21.07 -33.58
C PRO A 215 48.39 -22.42 -32.97
N THR A 216 48.40 -22.52 -31.65
CA THR A 216 47.69 -23.60 -30.95
C THR A 216 46.41 -23.02 -30.39
N SER A 217 45.39 -22.96 -31.24
CA SER A 217 43.99 -22.89 -30.85
C SER A 217 43.63 -24.23 -30.18
N GLN A 218 43.60 -24.25 -28.85
CA GLN A 218 42.77 -25.21 -28.13
C GLN A 218 41.35 -24.66 -28.14
N GLU A 219 40.57 -25.16 -29.10
CA GLU A 219 39.13 -24.98 -29.19
C GLU A 219 38.46 -25.51 -27.92
N THR A 220 37.98 -24.59 -27.09
CA THR A 220 36.82 -24.86 -26.23
C THR A 220 35.57 -24.78 -27.11
N SER A 221 34.89 -25.91 -27.25
CA SER A 221 33.63 -26.08 -27.99
C SER A 221 32.65 -24.91 -27.81
N PRO A 222 32.08 -24.32 -28.88
CA PRO A 222 31.11 -23.25 -28.75
C PRO A 222 29.77 -23.85 -28.34
N SER A 223 29.30 -23.54 -27.13
CA SER A 223 27.87 -23.68 -26.82
C SER A 223 27.09 -22.87 -27.85
N SER A 224 26.14 -23.51 -28.56
CA SER A 224 25.31 -22.91 -29.60
C SER A 224 24.52 -21.70 -29.07
N LYS A 225 25.10 -20.50 -29.11
CA LYS A 225 24.41 -19.26 -28.78
C LYS A 225 23.28 -19.06 -29.78
N MET A 226 22.08 -18.82 -29.27
CA MET A 226 20.90 -18.53 -30.05
C MET A 226 21.13 -17.30 -30.95
N ASP A 227 20.71 -17.39 -32.21
CA ASP A 227 20.78 -16.29 -33.18
C ASP A 227 20.08 -15.02 -32.64
N GLU A 228 20.74 -13.87 -32.79
CA GLU A 228 20.25 -12.59 -32.27
C GLU A 228 18.94 -12.17 -32.96
N ALA A 229 18.84 -12.35 -34.28
CA ALA A 229 17.62 -11.99 -35.01
C ALA A 229 16.42 -12.81 -34.54
N MET A 230 16.59 -14.13 -34.42
CA MET A 230 15.54 -15.03 -33.90
C MET A 230 15.14 -14.67 -32.46
N ALA A 231 16.09 -14.35 -31.58
CA ALA A 231 15.79 -13.92 -30.22
C ALA A 231 15.01 -12.60 -30.21
N ALA A 232 15.42 -11.63 -31.04
CA ALA A 232 14.75 -10.34 -31.17
C ALA A 232 13.30 -10.49 -31.64
N ASP A 233 13.05 -11.37 -32.61
CA ASP A 233 11.73 -11.72 -33.12
C ASP A 233 10.83 -12.33 -32.05
N CYS A 234 11.36 -13.29 -31.28
CA CYS A 234 10.62 -13.89 -30.16
C CYS A 234 10.19 -12.84 -29.13
N TYR A 235 11.10 -11.97 -28.70
CA TYR A 235 10.76 -10.89 -27.77
C TYR A 235 9.77 -9.88 -28.36
N GLN A 236 9.83 -9.60 -29.67
CA GLN A 236 8.88 -8.72 -30.35
C GLN A 236 7.46 -9.29 -30.27
N VAL A 237 7.29 -10.57 -30.59
CA VAL A 237 5.98 -11.24 -30.49
C VAL A 237 5.45 -11.16 -29.06
N LEU A 238 6.27 -11.52 -28.07
CA LEU A 238 5.84 -11.52 -26.67
C LEU A 238 5.50 -10.11 -26.16
N THR A 239 6.28 -9.09 -26.57
CA THR A 239 6.04 -7.69 -26.21
C THR A 239 4.74 -7.18 -26.85
N ALA A 240 4.50 -7.50 -28.13
CA ALA A 240 3.27 -7.15 -28.83
C ALA A 240 2.05 -7.79 -28.17
N VAL A 241 2.14 -9.07 -27.80
CA VAL A 241 1.08 -9.75 -27.04
C VAL A 241 0.89 -9.07 -25.69
N CYS A 242 1.96 -8.79 -24.94
CA CYS A 242 1.88 -8.16 -23.61
C CYS A 242 1.18 -6.80 -23.63
N ALA A 243 1.33 -6.04 -24.71
CA ALA A 243 0.72 -4.71 -24.88
C ALA A 243 -0.82 -4.76 -25.10
N LEU A 244 -1.40 -5.94 -25.34
CA LEU A 244 -2.85 -6.09 -25.52
C LEU A 244 -3.60 -6.05 -24.17
N PRO A 245 -4.89 -5.64 -24.13
CA PRO A 245 -5.66 -5.52 -22.89
C PRO A 245 -5.75 -6.80 -22.03
N ARG A 246 -5.75 -7.98 -22.66
CA ARG A 246 -5.73 -9.30 -21.99
C ARG A 246 -4.39 -10.02 -22.16
N GLY A 247 -3.41 -9.35 -22.75
CA GLY A 247 -2.13 -9.91 -23.19
C GLY A 247 -1.30 -10.49 -22.06
N ALA A 248 -1.10 -9.71 -21.00
CA ALA A 248 -0.36 -10.13 -19.81
C ALA A 248 -0.94 -11.43 -19.21
N ASP A 249 -2.26 -11.53 -19.04
CA ASP A 249 -2.90 -12.75 -18.53
C ASP A 249 -2.72 -13.96 -19.46
N GLN A 250 -2.73 -13.75 -20.78
CA GLN A 250 -2.46 -14.79 -21.76
C GLN A 250 -1.00 -15.29 -21.68
N LEU A 251 -0.05 -14.40 -21.41
CA LEU A 251 1.36 -14.77 -21.19
C LEU A 251 1.54 -15.51 -19.87
N LEU A 252 0.93 -15.02 -18.78
CA LEU A 252 1.01 -15.64 -17.45
C LEU A 252 0.40 -17.05 -17.41
N SER A 253 -0.70 -17.26 -18.13
CA SER A 253 -1.33 -18.60 -18.25
C SER A 253 -0.51 -19.58 -19.10
N ARG A 254 0.48 -19.11 -19.87
CA ARG A 254 1.32 -19.90 -20.77
C ARG A 254 2.76 -20.06 -20.31
N GLY A 255 3.04 -19.82 -19.03
CA GLY A 255 4.35 -20.09 -18.45
C GLY A 255 5.42 -19.03 -18.75
N ALA A 256 5.02 -17.79 -19.07
CA ALA A 256 5.97 -16.71 -19.35
C ALA A 256 6.94 -16.44 -18.18
N VAL A 257 6.47 -16.49 -16.93
CA VAL A 257 7.30 -16.17 -15.76
C VAL A 257 8.44 -17.19 -15.58
N PRO A 258 8.19 -18.51 -15.45
CA PRO A 258 9.28 -19.49 -15.35
C PRO A 258 10.26 -19.42 -16.52
N ALA A 259 9.77 -19.30 -17.76
CA ALA A 259 10.61 -19.29 -18.94
C ALA A 259 11.51 -18.05 -19.02
N LEU A 260 10.99 -16.87 -18.69
CA LEU A 260 11.79 -15.64 -18.68
C LEU A 260 12.81 -15.63 -17.54
N CYS A 261 12.44 -16.10 -16.34
CA CYS A 261 13.40 -16.28 -15.24
C CYS A 261 14.54 -17.23 -15.65
N GLN A 262 14.20 -18.38 -16.23
CA GLN A 262 15.17 -19.36 -16.71
C GLN A 262 16.07 -18.79 -17.81
N ALA A 263 15.53 -18.02 -18.76
CA ALA A 263 16.31 -17.38 -19.82
C ALA A 263 17.38 -16.43 -19.25
N VAL A 264 17.02 -15.65 -18.22
CA VAL A 264 17.96 -14.78 -17.50
C VAL A 264 18.97 -15.62 -16.74
N GLU A 265 18.53 -16.70 -16.08
CA GLU A 265 19.43 -17.60 -15.35
C GLU A 265 20.51 -18.24 -16.24
N GLN A 266 20.16 -18.55 -17.48
CA GLN A 266 21.07 -19.14 -18.45
C GLN A 266 21.85 -18.11 -19.28
N ASN A 267 21.70 -16.81 -19.00
CA ASN A 267 22.30 -15.71 -19.80
C ASN A 267 21.99 -15.83 -21.31
N GLN A 268 20.75 -16.17 -21.65
CA GLN A 268 20.31 -16.29 -23.05
C GLN A 268 20.33 -14.93 -23.77
N THR A 269 20.39 -14.95 -25.09
CA THR A 269 20.47 -13.74 -25.93
C THR A 269 19.34 -12.76 -25.62
N PHE A 270 19.68 -11.49 -25.37
CA PHE A 270 18.78 -10.40 -24.96
C PHE A 270 17.94 -10.63 -23.67
N SER A 271 18.21 -11.67 -22.89
CA SER A 271 17.46 -11.97 -21.65
C SER A 271 17.48 -10.82 -20.63
N HIS A 272 18.64 -10.20 -20.41
CA HIS A 272 18.76 -9.05 -19.50
C HIS A 272 18.08 -7.78 -20.04
N GLN A 273 18.22 -7.49 -21.33
CA GLN A 273 17.69 -6.24 -21.91
C GLN A 273 16.19 -6.31 -22.20
N ARG A 274 15.72 -7.38 -22.85
CA ARG A 274 14.33 -7.55 -23.28
C ARG A 274 13.54 -8.48 -22.36
N GLY A 275 14.17 -9.54 -21.85
CA GLY A 275 13.52 -10.49 -20.95
C GLY A 275 13.14 -9.88 -19.60
N LEU A 276 14.06 -9.16 -18.94
CA LEU A 276 13.74 -8.45 -17.69
C LEU A 276 12.74 -7.31 -17.91
N ALA A 277 12.81 -6.59 -19.03
CA ALA A 277 11.84 -5.55 -19.35
C ALA A 277 10.42 -6.15 -19.48
N LEU A 278 10.27 -7.23 -20.23
CA LEU A 278 9.00 -7.94 -20.40
C LEU A 278 8.50 -8.52 -19.07
N LEU A 279 9.37 -9.14 -18.28
CA LEU A 279 9.02 -9.68 -16.97
C LEU A 279 8.59 -8.55 -16.01
N GLY A 280 9.24 -7.39 -16.07
CA GLY A 280 8.84 -6.19 -15.35
C GLY A 280 7.44 -5.70 -15.73
N CYS A 281 7.08 -5.75 -17.03
CA CYS A 281 5.71 -5.47 -17.46
C CYS A 281 4.69 -6.46 -16.88
N LEU A 282 5.04 -7.76 -16.81
CA LEU A 282 4.19 -8.79 -16.22
C LEU A 282 4.02 -8.63 -14.70
N LEU A 283 5.04 -8.11 -14.01
CA LEU A 283 5.10 -7.87 -12.56
C LEU A 283 4.61 -6.46 -12.15
N SER A 284 3.94 -5.74 -13.04
CA SER A 284 3.39 -4.40 -12.77
C SER A 284 1.93 -4.44 -12.30
N GLY A 285 1.56 -3.50 -11.42
CA GLY A 285 0.20 -3.30 -10.90
C GLY A 285 -0.36 -4.52 -10.15
N LYS A 286 -1.69 -4.71 -10.20
CA LYS A 286 -2.42 -5.80 -9.51
C LYS A 286 -1.94 -7.22 -9.76
N ARG A 287 -1.28 -7.44 -10.89
CA ARG A 287 -0.83 -8.78 -11.27
C ARG A 287 0.32 -9.23 -10.37
N LYS A 288 1.06 -8.30 -9.76
CA LYS A 288 2.26 -8.58 -8.98
C LYS A 288 2.00 -9.59 -7.86
N ASP A 289 0.96 -9.38 -7.06
CA ASP A 289 0.57 -10.28 -5.95
C ASP A 289 0.21 -11.68 -6.44
N LYS A 290 -0.60 -11.75 -7.49
CA LYS A 290 -1.01 -13.02 -8.12
C LYS A 290 0.16 -13.77 -8.74
N VAL A 291 1.12 -13.06 -9.32
CA VAL A 291 2.29 -13.67 -9.95
C VAL A 291 3.27 -14.16 -8.89
N TRP A 292 3.53 -13.38 -7.85
CA TRP A 292 4.39 -13.77 -6.73
C TRP A 292 3.84 -14.95 -5.94
N SER A 293 2.52 -15.00 -5.72
CA SER A 293 1.88 -16.15 -5.05
C SER A 293 1.95 -17.43 -5.88
N LYS A 294 1.98 -17.33 -7.22
CA LYS A 294 2.03 -18.50 -8.12
C LYS A 294 3.45 -19.00 -8.39
N HIS A 295 4.43 -18.10 -8.50
CA HIS A 295 5.81 -18.41 -8.89
C HIS A 295 6.86 -17.86 -7.91
N PRO A 296 6.76 -18.11 -6.58
CA PRO A 296 7.66 -17.52 -5.61
C PRO A 296 9.10 -18.02 -5.75
N ALA A 297 9.31 -19.30 -6.10
CA ALA A 297 10.64 -19.90 -6.17
C ALA A 297 11.47 -19.35 -7.34
N GLU A 298 10.87 -19.25 -8.52
CA GLU A 298 11.51 -18.73 -9.72
C GLU A 298 11.85 -17.25 -9.59
N LEU A 299 10.95 -16.46 -8.99
CA LEU A 299 11.16 -15.03 -8.77
C LEU A 299 12.19 -14.75 -7.68
N LEU A 300 12.21 -15.56 -6.61
CA LEU A 300 13.22 -15.45 -5.56
C LEU A 300 14.61 -15.83 -6.08
N THR A 301 14.72 -16.87 -6.91
CA THR A 301 15.98 -17.27 -7.55
C THR A 301 16.50 -16.17 -8.49
N LEU A 302 15.60 -15.58 -9.29
CA LEU A 302 15.92 -14.42 -10.10
C LEU A 302 16.41 -13.24 -9.23
N LEU A 303 15.70 -12.91 -8.15
CA LEU A 303 16.07 -11.81 -7.27
C LEU A 303 17.43 -12.03 -6.58
N VAL A 304 17.74 -13.27 -6.19
CA VAL A 304 19.07 -13.66 -5.69
C VAL A 304 20.13 -13.37 -6.74
N ARG A 305 19.90 -13.75 -8.01
CA ARG A 305 20.82 -13.46 -9.11
C ARG A 305 21.00 -11.96 -9.31
N LEU A 306 19.90 -11.20 -9.46
CA LEU A 306 19.94 -9.75 -9.65
C LEU A 306 20.66 -9.04 -8.51
N SER A 307 20.53 -9.53 -7.27
CA SER A 307 21.28 -8.98 -6.12
C SER A 307 22.79 -9.20 -6.24
N LYS A 308 23.24 -10.33 -6.80
CA LYS A 308 24.65 -10.62 -7.03
C LYS A 308 25.20 -9.75 -8.16
N ASP A 309 24.45 -9.63 -9.25
CA ASP A 309 24.79 -8.77 -10.39
C ASP A 309 24.92 -7.31 -9.92
N PHE A 310 24.01 -6.85 -9.06
CA PHE A 310 24.05 -5.51 -8.47
C PHE A 310 25.31 -5.27 -7.62
N CYS A 311 25.74 -6.26 -6.82
CA CYS A 311 26.97 -6.16 -6.04
C CYS A 311 28.23 -6.06 -6.93
N GLN A 312 28.22 -6.67 -8.11
CA GLN A 312 29.36 -6.74 -9.03
C GLN A 312 29.38 -5.60 -10.07
N ALA A 313 28.28 -4.85 -10.19
CA ALA A 313 28.12 -3.79 -11.18
C ALA A 313 29.04 -2.57 -10.93
N THR A 314 29.26 -1.78 -11.99
CA THR A 314 29.92 -0.47 -11.89
C THR A 314 28.97 0.57 -11.27
N ASP A 315 29.49 1.70 -10.78
CA ASP A 315 28.67 2.69 -10.07
C ASP A 315 27.55 3.29 -10.93
N GLN A 316 27.80 3.52 -12.23
CA GLN A 316 26.74 4.00 -13.13
C GLN A 316 25.67 2.93 -13.36
N THR A 317 26.09 1.67 -13.59
CA THR A 317 25.17 0.55 -13.79
C THR A 317 24.34 0.26 -12.54
N LYS A 318 24.91 0.41 -11.33
CA LYS A 318 24.18 0.26 -10.07
C LYS A 318 23.00 1.23 -9.99
N LEU A 319 23.15 2.47 -10.45
CA LEU A 319 22.05 3.44 -10.42
C LEU A 319 20.87 2.98 -11.28
N ASP A 320 21.14 2.52 -12.50
CA ASP A 320 20.10 1.99 -13.41
C ASP A 320 19.44 0.73 -12.82
N MET A 321 20.22 -0.13 -12.17
CA MET A 321 19.73 -1.34 -11.51
C MET A 321 18.86 -1.06 -10.27
N CYS A 322 18.96 0.12 -9.63
CA CYS A 322 18.13 0.44 -8.48
C CYS A 322 16.63 0.43 -8.84
N ALA A 323 16.27 1.08 -9.96
CA ALA A 323 14.90 1.10 -10.46
C ALA A 323 14.44 -0.30 -10.90
N GLN A 324 15.34 -1.06 -11.54
CA GLN A 324 15.04 -2.42 -11.98
C GLN A 324 14.75 -3.36 -10.79
N LEU A 325 15.54 -3.30 -9.72
CA LEU A 325 15.37 -4.15 -8.54
C LEU A 325 14.01 -3.96 -7.87
N VAL A 326 13.52 -2.72 -7.77
CA VAL A 326 12.19 -2.40 -7.19
C VAL A 326 11.06 -3.18 -7.86
N MET A 327 11.13 -3.35 -9.18
CA MET A 327 10.12 -4.08 -9.95
C MET A 327 10.01 -5.55 -9.53
N PHE A 328 11.15 -6.15 -9.14
CA PHE A 328 11.26 -7.56 -8.77
C PHE A 328 11.23 -7.81 -7.26
N LEU A 329 11.00 -6.82 -6.41
CA LEU A 329 10.77 -7.07 -4.99
C LEU A 329 9.36 -7.65 -4.75
N PRO A 330 9.19 -8.60 -3.82
CA PRO A 330 7.87 -9.14 -3.50
C PRO A 330 6.94 -8.08 -2.87
N PRO A 331 5.62 -8.20 -3.02
CA PRO A 331 4.66 -7.37 -2.31
C PRO A 331 4.68 -7.62 -0.80
N VAL A 332 4.32 -6.61 -0.03
CA VAL A 332 4.28 -6.66 1.44
C VAL A 332 3.28 -7.73 1.89
N GLY A 333 3.76 -8.72 2.66
CA GLY A 333 2.95 -9.80 3.23
C GLY A 333 2.79 -11.06 2.37
N VAL A 334 3.33 -11.11 1.15
CA VAL A 334 3.27 -12.31 0.28
C VAL A 334 4.38 -13.32 0.60
N VAL A 335 5.51 -12.85 1.14
CA VAL A 335 6.65 -13.70 1.50
C VAL A 335 7.01 -13.43 2.95
N VAL A 336 6.25 -14.01 3.88
CA VAL A 336 6.57 -13.98 5.30
C VAL A 336 7.72 -14.96 5.53
N GLU A 337 8.91 -14.42 5.79
CA GLU A 337 10.09 -15.10 6.35
C GLU A 337 10.83 -16.11 5.44
N SER A 338 11.34 -15.64 4.29
CA SER A 338 12.39 -16.37 3.55
C SER A 338 13.79 -15.88 3.98
N GLU A 339 14.63 -16.79 4.45
CA GLU A 339 16.05 -16.51 4.73
C GLU A 339 16.81 -16.08 3.47
N GLU A 340 16.43 -16.59 2.29
CA GLU A 340 17.02 -16.13 1.04
C GLU A 340 16.67 -14.67 0.75
N LEU A 341 15.42 -14.26 0.98
CA LEU A 341 14.99 -12.87 0.82
C LEU A 341 15.69 -11.95 1.82
N LYS A 342 15.81 -12.38 3.08
CA LYS A 342 16.61 -11.67 4.10
C LYS A 342 18.05 -11.48 3.62
N GLY A 343 18.65 -12.52 3.05
CA GLY A 343 19.99 -12.48 2.45
C GLY A 343 20.11 -11.55 1.24
N VAL A 344 19.10 -11.48 0.37
CA VAL A 344 19.02 -10.50 -0.73
C VAL A 344 19.01 -9.09 -0.18
N VAL A 345 18.09 -8.78 0.74
CA VAL A 345 17.92 -7.43 1.31
C VAL A 345 19.21 -6.99 2.00
N ALA A 346 19.86 -7.88 2.77
CA ALA A 346 21.14 -7.59 3.41
C ALA A 346 22.26 -7.26 2.40
N ARG A 347 22.36 -8.01 1.29
CA ARG A 347 23.34 -7.75 0.22
C ARG A 347 23.10 -6.40 -0.45
N VAL A 348 21.84 -6.10 -0.79
CA VAL A 348 21.49 -4.83 -1.44
C VAL A 348 21.81 -3.65 -0.52
N TRP A 349 21.47 -3.72 0.78
CA TRP A 349 21.88 -2.69 1.75
C TRP A 349 23.40 -2.53 1.86
N GLY A 350 24.17 -3.62 1.74
CA GLY A 350 25.63 -3.58 1.69
C GLY A 350 26.17 -2.68 0.58
N VAL A 351 25.48 -2.61 -0.56
CA VAL A 351 25.84 -1.74 -1.69
C VAL A 351 25.25 -0.34 -1.55
N LEU A 352 24.01 -0.20 -1.07
CA LEU A 352 23.34 1.10 -0.93
C LEU A 352 23.99 2.01 0.13
N ARG A 353 24.54 1.43 1.20
CA ARG A 353 25.22 2.20 2.26
C ARG A 353 26.34 3.11 1.74
N PRO A 354 27.39 2.58 1.05
CA PRO A 354 28.43 3.43 0.49
C PRO A 354 27.89 4.37 -0.60
N MET A 355 26.88 3.97 -1.38
CA MET A 355 26.27 4.84 -2.39
C MET A 355 25.60 6.08 -1.77
N LEU A 356 24.83 5.92 -0.70
CA LEU A 356 24.17 7.04 0.01
C LEU A 356 25.15 7.96 0.75
N GLN A 357 26.33 7.44 1.10
CA GLN A 357 27.42 8.20 1.69
C GLN A 357 28.25 8.95 0.64
N ALA A 358 28.15 8.57 -0.64
CA ALA A 358 28.82 9.25 -1.73
C ALA A 358 28.15 10.59 -2.10
N LYS A 359 28.84 11.38 -2.93
CA LYS A 359 28.30 12.61 -3.50
C LYS A 359 27.41 12.28 -4.69
N LEU A 360 26.10 12.35 -4.49
CA LEU A 360 25.08 12.07 -5.50
C LEU A 360 24.49 13.38 -6.05
N THR A 361 24.09 13.35 -7.32
CA THR A 361 23.25 14.41 -7.91
C THR A 361 21.77 14.17 -7.61
N PRO A 362 20.89 15.19 -7.70
CA PRO A 362 19.45 15.03 -7.48
C PRO A 362 18.80 13.98 -8.39
N ARG A 363 19.31 13.78 -9.62
CA ARG A 363 18.81 12.74 -10.53
C ARG A 363 19.20 11.33 -10.10
N GLN A 364 20.33 11.17 -9.40
CA GLN A 364 20.87 9.87 -9.02
C GLN A 364 20.31 9.39 -7.67
N ILE A 365 19.96 10.30 -6.77
CA ILE A 365 19.48 9.95 -5.43
C ILE A 365 18.07 9.35 -5.44
N GLY A 366 17.23 9.73 -6.40
CA GLY A 366 15.84 9.27 -6.47
C GLY A 366 15.67 7.75 -6.51
N PRO A 367 16.24 7.03 -7.49
CA PRO A 367 16.16 5.57 -7.57
C PRO A 367 16.69 4.85 -6.32
N ILE A 368 17.72 5.41 -5.67
CA ILE A 368 18.31 4.87 -4.44
C ILE A 368 17.32 4.99 -3.27
N LEU A 369 16.65 6.13 -3.11
CA LEU A 369 15.68 6.36 -2.03
C LEU A 369 14.42 5.52 -2.23
N VAL A 370 13.94 5.39 -3.47
CA VAL A 370 12.81 4.50 -3.78
C VAL A 370 13.15 3.06 -3.41
N LEU A 371 14.31 2.55 -3.86
CA LEU A 371 14.73 1.19 -3.50
C LEU A 371 14.87 1.03 -1.98
N SER A 372 15.45 2.02 -1.30
CA SER A 372 15.56 2.05 0.17
C SER A 372 14.19 1.95 0.85
N ALA A 373 13.18 2.69 0.37
CA ALA A 373 11.82 2.62 0.88
C ALA A 373 11.20 1.23 0.71
N CYS A 374 11.35 0.62 -0.47
CA CYS A 374 10.84 -0.74 -0.71
C CYS A 374 11.54 -1.81 0.14
N LEU A 375 12.83 -1.65 0.45
CA LEU A 375 13.54 -2.58 1.32
C LEU A 375 13.12 -2.43 2.79
N LEU A 376 12.81 -1.21 3.25
CA LEU A 376 12.23 -0.96 4.57
C LEU A 376 10.87 -1.66 4.72
N ASP A 377 10.04 -1.66 3.67
CA ASP A 377 8.75 -2.35 3.70
C ASP A 377 8.86 -3.88 3.84
N LEU A 378 9.99 -4.47 3.44
CA LEU A 378 10.20 -5.91 3.52
C LEU A 378 10.73 -6.36 4.88
N HIS A 379 11.72 -5.67 5.45
CA HIS A 379 12.46 -6.12 6.65
C HIS A 379 12.65 -5.02 7.71
N GLY A 380 11.98 -3.88 7.58
CA GLY A 380 12.10 -2.75 8.49
C GLY A 380 13.54 -2.25 8.62
N TRP A 381 13.88 -1.75 9.81
CA TRP A 381 15.17 -1.11 10.08
C TRP A 381 16.33 -2.09 10.39
N GLU A 382 16.04 -3.38 10.62
CA GLU A 382 17.02 -4.36 11.11
C GLU A 382 18.26 -4.46 10.20
N LEU A 383 18.03 -4.52 8.88
CA LEU A 383 19.09 -4.74 7.88
C LEU A 383 19.71 -3.45 7.34
N VAL A 384 19.19 -2.28 7.73
CA VAL A 384 19.60 -0.98 7.16
C VAL A 384 21.03 -0.64 7.56
N GLY A 385 21.42 -0.90 8.81
CA GLY A 385 22.78 -0.70 9.31
C GLY A 385 22.82 0.08 10.63
N PRO A 386 23.96 0.71 10.97
CA PRO A 386 24.13 1.37 12.25
C PRO A 386 23.18 2.59 12.40
N PRO A 387 22.83 2.98 13.64
CA PRO A 387 21.93 4.12 13.90
C PRO A 387 22.30 5.41 13.17
N LYS A 388 23.60 5.73 13.10
CA LYS A 388 24.11 6.90 12.34
C LYS A 388 23.72 6.87 10.86
N PHE A 389 23.73 5.69 10.26
CA PHE A 389 23.34 5.52 8.86
C PHE A 389 21.82 5.61 8.69
N CYS A 390 21.04 5.06 9.62
CA CYS A 390 19.59 5.22 9.63
C CYS A 390 19.20 6.71 9.68
N CYS A 391 19.85 7.51 10.55
CA CYS A 391 19.65 8.96 10.58
C CYS A 391 20.03 9.64 9.27
N LEU A 392 21.11 9.20 8.60
CA LEU A 392 21.50 9.73 7.28
C LEU A 392 20.42 9.45 6.24
N LEU A 393 19.86 8.23 6.20
CA LEU A 393 18.80 7.86 5.26
C LEU A 393 17.57 8.76 5.44
N VAL A 394 17.10 8.93 6.67
CA VAL A 394 15.97 9.82 6.97
C VAL A 394 16.28 11.25 6.57
N ASN A 395 17.47 11.76 6.90
CA ASN A 395 17.89 13.11 6.51
C ASN A 395 17.91 13.29 4.99
N ARG A 396 18.44 12.32 4.23
CA ARG A 396 18.42 12.37 2.75
C ARG A 396 17.00 12.42 2.20
N ALA A 397 16.09 11.60 2.71
CA ALA A 397 14.69 11.63 2.31
C ALA A 397 14.04 12.99 2.61
N CYS A 398 14.28 13.54 3.81
CA CYS A 398 13.76 14.85 4.21
C CYS A 398 14.27 15.98 3.30
N VAL A 399 15.56 15.99 2.96
CA VAL A 399 16.16 17.00 2.08
C VAL A 399 15.53 16.94 0.69
N GLU A 400 15.35 15.75 0.11
CA GLU A 400 14.72 15.61 -1.21
C GLU A 400 13.25 16.08 -1.19
N VAL A 401 12.53 15.80 -0.11
CA VAL A 401 11.15 16.30 0.08
C VAL A 401 11.09 17.82 0.10
N ARG A 402 11.98 18.45 0.87
CA ARG A 402 12.05 19.91 0.92
C ARG A 402 12.40 20.49 -0.45
N MET A 403 13.50 20.03 -1.04
CA MET A 403 13.97 20.53 -2.33
C MET A 403 12.97 20.29 -3.47
N GLY A 404 12.26 19.15 -3.45
CA GLY A 404 11.29 18.80 -4.47
C GLY A 404 9.95 19.51 -4.36
N LEU A 405 9.57 20.01 -3.17
CA LEU A 405 8.30 20.71 -2.94
C LEU A 405 8.45 22.24 -2.81
N GLU A 406 9.65 22.75 -2.57
CA GLU A 406 9.94 24.19 -2.44
C GLU A 406 10.05 24.93 -3.80
N GLU A 407 9.73 24.29 -4.94
CA GLU A 407 9.62 24.97 -6.24
C GLU A 407 8.46 25.99 -6.27
N PRO A 408 8.60 27.13 -6.99
CA PRO A 408 7.58 28.17 -7.02
C PRO A 408 6.25 27.68 -7.61
N PRO A 409 5.11 28.24 -7.15
CA PRO A 409 3.78 27.86 -7.63
C PRO A 409 3.65 27.97 -9.15
N GLY A 410 3.13 26.91 -9.77
CA GLY A 410 2.87 26.85 -11.22
C GLY A 410 3.72 25.84 -11.99
N ASN A 411 4.79 25.29 -11.39
CA ASN A 411 5.50 24.15 -11.96
C ASN A 411 4.78 22.84 -11.63
N GLU A 412 4.42 22.07 -12.66
CA GLU A 412 3.94 20.70 -12.48
C GLU A 412 5.12 19.78 -12.15
N LEU A 413 5.03 19.07 -11.03
CA LEU A 413 6.04 18.09 -10.62
C LEU A 413 6.06 16.93 -11.61
N GLY A 414 7.22 16.67 -12.21
CA GLY A 414 7.40 15.53 -13.12
C GLY A 414 7.15 14.18 -12.43
N PRO A 415 6.70 13.14 -13.17
CA PRO A 415 6.33 11.85 -12.59
C PRO A 415 7.51 11.15 -11.86
N GLU A 416 8.74 11.32 -12.36
CA GLU A 416 9.95 10.78 -11.72
C GLU A 416 10.20 11.39 -10.34
N LEU A 417 9.97 12.70 -10.20
CA LEU A 417 10.10 13.41 -8.94
C LEU A 417 8.99 13.01 -7.98
N GLN A 418 7.73 12.95 -8.44
CA GLN A 418 6.61 12.48 -7.61
C GLN A 418 6.85 11.07 -7.06
N HIS A 419 7.36 10.16 -7.90
CA HIS A 419 7.71 8.81 -7.49
C HIS A 419 8.84 8.80 -6.45
N THR A 420 9.88 9.62 -6.65
CA THR A 420 10.97 9.80 -5.68
C THR A 420 10.44 10.30 -4.33
N LEU A 421 9.64 11.37 -4.35
CA LEU A 421 9.04 11.97 -3.16
C LEU A 421 8.13 10.99 -2.42
N THR A 422 7.37 10.17 -3.13
CA THR A 422 6.54 9.11 -2.53
C THR A 422 7.41 8.07 -1.81
N GLY A 423 8.56 7.70 -2.38
CA GLY A 423 9.56 6.86 -1.69
C GLY A 423 10.10 7.54 -0.43
N CYS A 424 10.39 8.84 -0.50
CA CYS A 424 10.84 9.61 0.67
C CYS A 424 9.78 9.67 1.77
N TYR A 425 8.50 9.88 1.43
CA TYR A 425 7.39 9.85 2.38
C TYR A 425 7.35 8.52 3.13
N ARG A 426 7.56 7.40 2.44
CA ARG A 426 7.58 6.09 3.08
C ARG A 426 8.77 5.92 4.04
N ILE A 427 9.95 6.41 3.69
CA ILE A 427 11.12 6.42 4.61
C ILE A 427 10.81 7.24 5.87
N MET A 428 10.20 8.42 5.71
CA MET A 428 9.80 9.28 6.83
C MET A 428 8.78 8.60 7.73
N GLU A 429 7.74 7.99 7.14
CA GLU A 429 6.73 7.19 7.84
C GLU A 429 7.36 6.04 8.64
N ALA A 430 8.26 5.27 8.01
CA ALA A 430 8.96 4.17 8.68
C ALA A 430 9.79 4.65 9.88
N ALA A 431 10.32 5.87 9.83
CA ALA A 431 11.08 6.45 10.93
C ALA A 431 10.18 6.85 12.10
N ILE A 432 8.98 7.38 11.81
CA ILE A 432 7.95 7.71 12.80
C ILE A 432 7.45 6.41 13.46
N GLU A 433 7.09 5.40 12.67
CA GLU A 433 6.63 4.08 13.16
C GLU A 433 7.64 3.45 14.14
N GLN A 434 8.93 3.49 13.81
CA GLN A 434 9.99 2.96 14.66
C GLN A 434 10.14 3.75 15.96
N ALA A 435 9.97 5.07 15.94
CA ALA A 435 10.05 5.89 17.14
C ALA A 435 8.93 5.55 18.13
N CYS A 436 7.72 5.28 17.63
CA CYS A 436 6.58 4.91 18.47
C CYS A 436 6.69 3.49 19.05
N CYS A 437 7.20 2.52 18.28
CA CYS A 437 7.33 1.13 18.74
C CYS A 437 8.36 0.94 19.87
N LEU A 438 9.40 1.77 19.95
CA LEU A 438 10.41 1.72 21.02
C LEU A 438 9.84 2.07 22.41
N GLY A 439 8.68 2.74 22.47
CA GLY A 439 7.99 3.08 23.72
C GLY A 439 7.20 1.93 24.35
N VAL A 440 6.75 0.95 23.55
CA VAL A 440 5.81 -0.10 24.00
C VAL A 440 6.52 -1.37 24.46
N SER A 441 7.68 -1.71 23.88
CA SER A 441 8.42 -2.95 24.16
C SER A 441 9.21 -2.99 25.47
N GLN A 442 9.18 -1.94 26.30
CA GLN A 442 9.90 -1.92 27.58
C GLN A 442 9.17 -2.68 28.71
N ALA A 443 7.97 -3.21 28.48
CA ALA A 443 7.15 -3.75 29.57
C ALA A 443 7.32 -5.25 29.88
N THR A 444 7.80 -6.13 28.98
CA THR A 444 7.61 -7.59 29.22
C THR A 444 8.65 -8.62 28.70
N ALA A 445 9.81 -8.26 28.13
CA ALA A 445 10.83 -9.29 27.79
C ALA A 445 12.29 -8.76 27.79
N PRO A 446 13.30 -9.61 28.12
CA PRO A 446 14.71 -9.22 28.01
C PRO A 446 15.10 -9.02 26.53
N PRO A 447 15.98 -8.03 26.23
CA PRO A 447 16.30 -7.65 24.85
C PRO A 447 17.19 -8.71 24.20
N GLN A 448 16.65 -9.44 23.21
CA GLN A 448 17.40 -10.41 22.40
C GLN A 448 17.79 -9.87 21.01
N SER A 449 17.64 -8.56 20.74
CA SER A 449 18.17 -7.94 19.51
C SER A 449 19.11 -6.78 19.84
N SER A 450 20.40 -7.02 19.67
CA SER A 450 21.51 -6.08 19.89
C SER A 450 21.59 -5.01 18.78
N ILE A 451 20.60 -4.12 18.71
CA ILE A 451 20.73 -2.88 17.92
C ILE A 451 21.15 -1.77 18.89
N PRO A 452 22.26 -1.04 18.65
CA PRO A 452 22.62 0.10 19.49
C PRO A 452 21.48 1.13 19.46
N SER A 453 20.96 1.50 20.61
CA SER A 453 19.91 2.53 20.71
C SER A 453 20.42 3.87 20.13
N ILE A 454 19.61 4.53 19.30
CA ILE A 454 19.83 5.90 18.83
C ILE A 454 20.08 6.81 20.04
N SER A 455 21.08 7.70 19.97
CA SER A 455 21.32 8.66 21.04
C SER A 455 20.27 9.77 21.05
N LEU A 456 19.99 10.36 22.21
CA LEU A 456 19.03 11.46 22.33
C LEU A 456 19.35 12.63 21.38
N GLN A 457 20.63 12.94 21.20
CA GLN A 457 21.08 13.97 20.25
C GLN A 457 20.71 13.63 18.81
N GLN A 458 20.85 12.36 18.41
CA GLN A 458 20.48 11.89 17.08
C GLN A 458 18.96 11.92 16.87
N THR A 459 18.17 11.55 17.88
CA THR A 459 16.71 11.66 17.82
C THR A 459 16.27 13.11 17.60
N ARG A 460 16.85 14.07 18.34
CA ARG A 460 16.55 15.50 18.15
C ARG A 460 16.92 16.01 16.76
N GLN A 461 18.05 15.58 16.23
CA GLN A 461 18.46 15.94 14.88
C GLN A 461 17.50 15.40 13.82
N VAL A 462 17.07 14.14 13.97
CA VAL A 462 16.09 13.51 13.07
C VAL A 462 14.74 14.23 13.15
N LEU A 463 14.29 14.60 14.35
CA LEU A 463 13.06 15.36 14.54
C LEU A 463 13.13 16.72 13.80
N GLY A 464 14.24 17.45 13.94
CA GLY A 464 14.42 18.74 13.27
C GLY A 464 14.35 18.67 11.74
N VAL A 465 14.97 17.65 11.12
CA VAL A 465 14.88 17.50 9.65
C VAL A 465 13.51 17.02 9.18
N LEU A 466 12.80 16.24 10.01
CA LEU A 466 11.41 15.85 9.73
C LEU A 466 10.48 17.06 9.80
N GLU A 467 10.63 17.92 10.82
CA GLU A 467 9.86 19.17 10.94
C GLU A 467 9.99 20.04 9.68
N GLU A 468 11.23 20.23 9.18
CA GLU A 468 11.47 21.01 7.96
C GLU A 468 10.81 20.35 6.73
N ALA A 469 10.87 19.02 6.61
CA ALA A 469 10.22 18.29 5.51
C ALA A 469 8.70 18.39 5.57
N PHE A 470 8.08 18.18 6.74
CA PHE A 470 6.64 18.31 6.91
C PHE A 470 6.18 19.76 6.72
N SER A 471 6.99 20.76 7.07
CA SER A 471 6.72 22.15 6.72
C SER A 471 6.59 22.34 5.20
N ALA A 472 7.46 21.71 4.40
CA ALA A 472 7.37 21.74 2.94
C ALA A 472 6.10 21.03 2.41
N LEU A 473 5.70 19.90 3.01
CA LEU A 473 4.42 19.25 2.69
C LEU A 473 3.23 20.17 2.96
N MET A 474 3.21 20.81 4.12
CA MET A 474 2.13 21.74 4.48
C MET A 474 2.07 22.92 3.51
N TYR A 475 3.21 23.50 3.16
CA TYR A 475 3.30 24.58 2.18
C TYR A 475 2.79 24.15 0.80
N HIS A 476 3.15 22.94 0.33
CA HIS A 476 2.64 22.39 -0.91
C HIS A 476 1.12 22.21 -0.88
N LEU A 477 0.59 21.56 0.16
CA LEU A 477 -0.83 21.29 0.30
C LEU A 477 -1.68 22.57 0.39
N GLN A 478 -1.17 23.65 1.00
CA GLN A 478 -1.84 24.97 1.01
C GLN A 478 -2.07 25.55 -0.38
N GLN A 479 -1.26 25.17 -1.37
CA GLN A 479 -1.34 25.68 -2.75
C GLN A 479 -2.19 24.79 -3.66
N VAL A 480 -2.67 23.62 -3.17
CA VAL A 480 -3.44 22.68 -3.98
C VAL A 480 -4.86 23.20 -4.20
N ASP A 481 -5.21 23.41 -5.47
CA ASP A 481 -6.57 23.73 -5.89
C ASP A 481 -7.53 22.53 -5.73
N PRO A 482 -8.80 22.74 -5.34
CA PRO A 482 -9.80 21.67 -5.22
C PRO A 482 -9.99 20.80 -6.46
N SER A 483 -9.74 21.30 -7.67
CA SER A 483 -9.78 20.51 -8.91
C SER A 483 -8.74 19.38 -8.96
N ARG A 484 -7.68 19.48 -8.15
CA ARG A 484 -6.61 18.49 -8.05
C ARG A 484 -6.80 17.48 -6.91
N TYR A 485 -7.94 17.49 -6.21
CA TYR A 485 -8.17 16.57 -5.09
C TYR A 485 -8.17 15.09 -5.49
N GLY A 486 -8.44 14.78 -6.77
CA GLY A 486 -8.35 13.44 -7.35
C GLY A 486 -6.95 13.02 -7.81
N ASP A 487 -5.91 13.81 -7.55
CA ASP A 487 -4.52 13.48 -7.89
C ASP A 487 -3.93 12.49 -6.85
N PRO A 488 -3.45 11.29 -7.27
CA PRO A 488 -2.81 10.32 -6.37
C PRO A 488 -1.62 10.87 -5.60
N PHE A 489 -0.85 11.78 -6.19
CA PHE A 489 0.29 12.39 -5.51
C PHE A 489 -0.17 13.28 -4.34
N VAL A 490 -1.21 14.09 -4.54
CA VAL A 490 -1.81 14.91 -3.46
C VAL A 490 -2.30 14.03 -2.33
N PHE A 491 -2.94 12.88 -2.64
CA PHE A 491 -3.37 11.93 -1.63
C PHE A 491 -2.20 11.32 -0.85
N ALA A 492 -1.11 10.92 -1.53
CA ALA A 492 0.09 10.40 -0.88
C ALA A 492 0.73 11.44 0.07
N THR A 493 0.82 12.70 -0.36
CA THR A 493 1.31 13.83 0.45
C THR A 493 0.42 14.08 1.66
N PHE A 494 -0.90 14.10 1.46
CA PHE A 494 -1.88 14.24 2.54
C PHE A 494 -1.77 13.09 3.55
N ARG A 495 -1.66 11.84 3.09
CA ARG A 495 -1.52 10.64 3.94
C ARG A 495 -0.26 10.71 4.78
N SER A 496 0.87 11.05 4.18
CA SER A 496 2.15 11.15 4.88
C SER A 496 2.08 12.23 5.96
N LEU A 497 1.54 13.41 5.65
CA LEU A 497 1.33 14.44 6.66
C LEU A 497 0.42 13.98 7.80
N CYS A 498 -0.69 13.29 7.50
CA CYS A 498 -1.60 12.78 8.52
C CYS A 498 -0.91 11.78 9.48
N SER A 499 0.00 10.93 8.97
CA SER A 499 0.77 10.01 9.82
C SER A 499 1.69 10.73 10.79
N TRP A 500 2.25 11.88 10.41
CA TRP A 500 3.03 12.72 11.33
C TRP A 500 2.15 13.39 12.36
N LEU A 501 1.05 14.01 11.93
CA LEU A 501 0.13 14.71 12.82
C LEU A 501 -0.60 13.78 13.81
N ALA A 502 -0.63 12.48 13.53
CA ALA A 502 -1.13 11.49 14.47
C ALA A 502 -0.21 11.33 15.68
N GLU A 503 1.10 11.49 15.51
CA GLU A 503 2.10 11.19 16.54
C GLU A 503 2.74 12.46 17.13
N GLU A 504 2.84 13.55 16.35
CA GLU A 504 3.50 14.79 16.73
C GLU A 504 2.58 16.00 16.50
N THR A 505 2.02 16.53 17.59
CA THR A 505 1.17 17.73 17.58
C THR A 505 1.75 18.91 18.35
N SER A 506 2.96 18.77 18.90
CA SER A 506 3.63 19.80 19.70
C SER A 506 4.43 20.78 18.85
N CYS A 507 4.94 20.33 17.70
CA CYS A 507 5.68 21.14 16.73
C CYS A 507 4.77 21.78 15.66
N LEU A 508 5.25 22.87 15.04
CA LEU A 508 4.57 23.55 13.90
C LEU A 508 3.10 23.92 14.14
N LYS A 509 2.73 24.25 15.38
CA LYS A 509 1.33 24.45 15.78
C LYS A 509 0.60 25.50 14.96
N GLN A 510 1.28 26.59 14.58
CA GLN A 510 0.67 27.69 13.84
C GLN A 510 0.40 27.27 12.39
N GLU A 511 1.37 26.59 11.78
CA GLU A 511 1.33 26.06 10.42
C GLU A 511 0.24 25.00 10.29
N VAL A 512 0.18 24.05 11.24
CA VAL A 512 -0.86 23.02 11.31
C VAL A 512 -2.24 23.67 11.47
N THR A 513 -2.38 24.63 12.37
CA THR A 513 -3.65 25.36 12.57
C THR A 513 -4.08 26.10 11.30
N GLY A 514 -3.12 26.72 10.59
CA GLY A 514 -3.36 27.41 9.32
C GLY A 514 -3.72 26.47 8.17
N LEU A 515 -3.31 25.20 8.22
CA LEU A 515 -3.61 24.18 7.22
C LEU A 515 -4.98 23.49 7.43
N LEU A 516 -5.59 23.61 8.61
CA LEU A 516 -6.89 22.97 8.92
C LEU A 516 -7.99 23.19 7.86
N PRO A 517 -8.17 24.39 7.26
CA PRO A 517 -9.15 24.58 6.19
C PRO A 517 -8.94 23.64 5.01
N PHE A 518 -7.68 23.41 4.62
CA PHE A 518 -7.33 22.44 3.57
C PHE A 518 -7.63 21.01 4.01
N LEU A 519 -7.14 20.57 5.19
CA LEU A 519 -7.29 19.18 5.65
C LEU A 519 -8.76 18.77 5.78
N ILE A 520 -9.59 19.65 6.35
CA ILE A 520 -11.03 19.44 6.50
C ILE A 520 -11.73 19.53 5.14
N GLY A 521 -11.38 20.50 4.30
CA GLY A 521 -11.94 20.65 2.95
C GLY A 521 -11.67 19.43 2.05
N TYR A 522 -10.43 18.93 2.06
CA TYR A 522 -10.02 17.73 1.33
C TYR A 522 -10.79 16.50 1.78
N SER A 523 -10.83 16.24 3.09
CA SER A 523 -11.55 15.10 3.67
C SER A 523 -13.06 15.18 3.40
N ARG A 524 -13.64 16.38 3.47
CA ARG A 524 -15.06 16.62 3.18
C ARG A 524 -15.41 16.34 1.72
N SER A 525 -14.61 16.84 0.77
CA SER A 525 -14.85 16.64 -0.66
C SER A 525 -14.89 15.17 -1.03
N HIS A 526 -13.95 14.37 -0.50
CA HIS A 526 -13.92 12.92 -0.72
C HIS A 526 -15.08 12.19 -0.04
N LEU A 527 -15.48 12.59 1.18
CA LEU A 527 -16.59 11.97 1.90
C LEU A 527 -17.97 12.26 1.28
N GLN A 528 -18.14 13.44 0.70
CA GLN A 528 -19.41 13.89 0.09
C GLN A 528 -19.52 13.53 -1.40
N GLY A 529 -18.42 13.08 -2.02
CA GLY A 529 -18.39 12.72 -3.45
C GLY A 529 -18.55 13.92 -4.40
N GLU A 530 -18.20 15.12 -3.94
CA GLU A 530 -18.50 16.38 -4.64
C GLU A 530 -17.41 16.85 -5.64
N SER A 531 -16.33 16.09 -5.90
CA SER A 531 -15.32 16.49 -6.90
C SER A 531 -15.21 15.56 -8.12
N PRO A 532 -14.93 16.12 -9.31
CA PRO A 532 -15.03 15.43 -10.59
C PRO A 532 -13.75 14.62 -10.90
N LYS A 533 -13.97 13.49 -11.58
CA LYS A 533 -13.01 12.58 -12.24
C LYS A 533 -12.53 11.39 -11.41
N GLN A 534 -12.79 10.24 -12.03
CA GLN A 534 -12.42 8.86 -11.71
C GLN A 534 -10.92 8.58 -11.41
N GLY A 535 -10.02 9.58 -11.37
CA GLY A 535 -8.57 9.35 -11.28
C GLY A 535 -8.11 8.61 -10.02
N LEU A 536 -8.35 9.17 -8.83
CA LEU A 536 -7.93 8.54 -7.57
C LEU A 536 -8.70 7.26 -7.27
N SER A 537 -10.00 7.22 -7.57
CA SER A 537 -10.82 6.02 -7.36
C SER A 537 -10.35 4.86 -8.23
N ASP A 538 -10.04 5.12 -9.50
CA ASP A 538 -9.55 4.11 -10.44
C ASP A 538 -8.13 3.69 -10.06
N TRP A 539 -7.26 4.63 -9.66
CA TRP A 539 -5.93 4.33 -9.16
C TRP A 539 -5.95 3.48 -7.87
N MET A 540 -6.81 3.83 -6.91
CA MET A 540 -6.99 3.06 -5.68
C MET A 540 -7.60 1.69 -5.96
N ALA A 541 -8.54 1.60 -6.91
CA ALA A 541 -9.03 0.33 -7.40
C ALA A 541 -7.89 -0.45 -8.04
N GLU A 542 -7.00 0.18 -8.81
CA GLU A 542 -5.79 -0.38 -9.41
C GLU A 542 -4.78 -0.94 -8.40
N MET A 543 -4.75 -0.42 -7.17
CA MET A 543 -3.76 -0.79 -6.16
C MET A 543 -4.30 -1.69 -5.04
N SER A 544 -5.63 -1.89 -4.91
CA SER A 544 -6.23 -2.71 -3.86
C SER A 544 -6.60 -4.12 -4.36
N ASP A 545 -5.87 -5.14 -3.90
CA ASP A 545 -6.10 -6.57 -4.24
C ASP A 545 -6.63 -7.42 -3.07
N LYS A 546 -6.82 -6.85 -1.87
CA LYS A 546 -7.40 -7.62 -0.75
C LYS A 546 -8.92 -7.52 -0.76
N GLU A 547 -9.61 -8.67 -0.78
CA GLU A 547 -11.05 -8.77 -0.50
C GLU A 547 -11.44 -8.11 0.85
N GLU A 548 -10.49 -7.98 1.79
CA GLU A 548 -10.67 -7.27 3.07
C GLU A 548 -10.55 -5.74 2.97
N ARG A 549 -9.78 -5.21 2.02
CA ARG A 549 -9.58 -3.76 1.83
C ARG A 549 -10.54 -3.31 0.73
N GLY A 550 -11.78 -3.05 1.14
CA GLY A 550 -12.88 -2.68 0.24
C GLY A 550 -12.53 -1.53 -0.72
N ALA A 551 -13.28 -1.44 -1.82
CA ALA A 551 -13.13 -0.37 -2.82
C ALA A 551 -13.12 1.02 -2.17
N TRP A 552 -12.36 1.96 -2.76
CA TRP A 552 -12.29 3.36 -2.30
C TRP A 552 -13.70 3.91 -2.07
N THR A 553 -13.97 4.34 -0.84
CA THR A 553 -15.29 4.85 -0.43
C THR A 553 -15.29 6.36 -0.23
N GLY A 554 -14.15 7.03 -0.43
CA GLY A 554 -13.94 8.44 -0.08
C GLY A 554 -13.72 8.67 1.42
N LYS A 555 -14.05 7.69 2.26
CA LYS A 555 -13.87 7.74 3.72
C LYS A 555 -12.41 7.67 4.13
N GLU A 556 -11.56 7.12 3.28
CA GLU A 556 -10.15 6.87 3.56
C GLU A 556 -9.39 8.15 3.90
N ALA A 557 -9.66 9.27 3.21
CA ALA A 557 -9.04 10.57 3.52
C ALA A 557 -9.32 10.99 4.97
N LEU A 558 -10.58 10.95 5.40
CA LEU A 558 -10.94 11.28 6.78
C LEU A 558 -10.36 10.26 7.77
N ARG A 559 -10.30 8.96 7.41
CA ARG A 559 -9.70 7.92 8.25
C ARG A 559 -8.23 8.19 8.60
N TYR A 560 -7.45 8.68 7.63
CA TYR A 560 -6.06 9.08 7.91
C TYR A 560 -5.98 10.32 8.81
N LEU A 561 -6.90 11.26 8.67
CA LEU A 561 -6.88 12.50 9.45
C LEU A 561 -7.41 12.35 10.89
N LEU A 562 -8.23 11.32 11.16
CA LEU A 562 -8.92 11.13 12.44
C LEU A 562 -8.01 11.08 13.68
N PRO A 563 -6.86 10.35 13.69
CA PRO A 563 -5.94 10.37 14.83
C PRO A 563 -5.47 11.79 15.17
N ALA A 564 -5.06 12.57 14.16
CA ALA A 564 -4.67 13.97 14.36
C ALA A 564 -5.83 14.82 14.90
N LEU A 565 -7.06 14.63 14.40
CA LEU A 565 -8.24 15.35 14.92
C LEU A 565 -8.55 15.02 16.38
N CYS A 566 -8.24 13.80 16.84
CA CYS A 566 -8.37 13.44 18.24
C CYS A 566 -7.52 14.38 19.12
N HIS A 567 -6.25 14.58 18.77
CA HIS A 567 -5.35 15.47 19.50
C HIS A 567 -5.70 16.95 19.29
N LEU A 568 -5.90 17.39 18.04
CA LEU A 568 -6.17 18.78 17.71
C LEU A 568 -7.48 19.31 18.30
N SER A 569 -8.50 18.46 18.43
CA SER A 569 -9.77 18.85 19.08
C SER A 569 -9.62 19.08 20.59
N ALA A 570 -8.62 18.48 21.24
CA ALA A 570 -8.34 18.71 22.67
C ALA A 570 -7.64 20.06 22.91
N GLU A 571 -6.84 20.56 21.96
CA GLU A 571 -6.12 21.83 22.07
C GLU A 571 -6.99 23.05 21.76
N GLU A 572 -6.90 24.12 22.55
CA GLU A 572 -7.78 25.29 22.41
C GLU A 572 -7.66 26.03 21.07
N GLY A 573 -6.43 26.23 20.57
CA GLY A 573 -6.17 26.95 19.32
C GLY A 573 -6.78 26.24 18.10
N PRO A 574 -6.33 25.02 17.78
CA PRO A 574 -6.87 24.23 16.68
C PRO A 574 -8.38 23.97 16.82
N ARG A 575 -8.87 23.66 18.03
CA ARG A 575 -10.30 23.43 18.28
C ARG A 575 -11.18 24.60 17.81
N LYS A 576 -10.79 25.85 18.08
CA LYS A 576 -11.56 27.03 17.62
C LYS A 576 -11.70 27.05 16.10
N VAL A 577 -10.64 26.74 15.36
CA VAL A 577 -10.67 26.67 13.89
C VAL A 577 -11.52 25.49 13.41
N LEU A 578 -11.38 24.30 14.03
CA LEU A 578 -12.19 23.13 13.71
C LEU A 578 -13.70 23.40 13.85
N LEU A 579 -14.10 24.19 14.86
CA LEU A 579 -15.48 24.62 15.05
C LEU A 579 -15.96 25.59 13.97
N THR A 580 -15.10 26.50 13.48
CA THR A 580 -15.46 27.39 12.35
C THR A 580 -15.61 26.65 11.04
N LEU A 581 -14.96 25.49 10.92
CA LEU A 581 -15.03 24.64 9.74
C LEU A 581 -16.15 23.59 9.80
N ASP A 582 -17.02 23.62 10.83
CA ASP A 582 -18.07 22.62 11.06
C ASP A 582 -17.56 21.16 11.09
N THR A 583 -16.37 20.97 11.67
CA THR A 583 -15.75 19.64 11.83
C THR A 583 -16.64 18.66 12.62
N PRO A 584 -17.34 19.06 13.72
CA PRO A 584 -18.26 18.15 14.40
C PRO A 584 -19.33 17.56 13.49
N ALA A 585 -19.90 18.36 12.58
CA ALA A 585 -20.89 17.88 11.61
C ALA A 585 -20.29 16.84 10.65
N LEU A 586 -19.06 17.08 10.15
CA LEU A 586 -18.33 16.14 9.31
C LEU A 586 -18.12 14.78 10.00
N LEU A 587 -17.72 14.80 11.28
CA LEU A 587 -17.52 13.58 12.08
C LEU A 587 -18.83 12.83 12.33
N VAL A 588 -19.93 13.55 12.58
CA VAL A 588 -21.26 12.94 12.76
C VAL A 588 -21.73 12.28 11.45
N ASP A 589 -21.55 12.94 10.32
CA ASP A 589 -21.92 12.39 9.00
C ASP A 589 -21.08 11.14 8.68
N PHE A 590 -19.78 11.16 9.01
CA PHE A 590 -18.91 9.98 8.90
C PHE A 590 -19.41 8.80 9.76
N LEU A 591 -19.71 9.02 11.03
CA LEU A 591 -20.24 7.99 11.93
C LEU A 591 -21.56 7.42 11.42
N LEU A 592 -22.45 8.26 10.88
CA LEU A 592 -23.72 7.84 10.30
C LEU A 592 -23.51 6.96 9.06
N GLN A 593 -22.61 7.34 8.15
CA GLN A 593 -22.27 6.54 6.97
C GLN A 593 -21.58 5.21 7.32
N CYS A 594 -20.78 5.17 8.38
CA CYS A 594 -20.14 3.94 8.85
C CYS A 594 -21.14 3.02 9.54
N TRP A 595 -22.03 3.56 10.38
CA TRP A 595 -23.11 2.82 11.02
C TRP A 595 -24.07 2.18 10.01
N THR A 596 -24.50 2.93 9.00
CA THR A 596 -25.39 2.42 7.93
C THR A 596 -24.74 1.28 7.15
N SER A 597 -23.44 1.38 6.83
CA SER A 597 -22.68 0.30 6.21
C SER A 597 -22.59 -0.94 7.11
N LEU A 598 -22.35 -0.74 8.41
CA LEU A 598 -22.28 -1.82 9.39
C LEU A 598 -23.61 -2.55 9.56
N LYS A 599 -24.73 -1.81 9.51
CA LYS A 599 -26.10 -2.35 9.60
C LYS A 599 -26.47 -3.20 8.38
N GLY A 600 -26.00 -2.82 7.18
CA GLY A 600 -26.28 -3.54 5.93
C GLY A 600 -25.57 -4.91 5.81
N LYS A 601 -24.48 -5.14 6.55
CA LYS A 601 -23.63 -6.34 6.43
C LYS A 601 -24.06 -7.50 7.36
N SER A 602 -25.36 -7.79 7.47
CA SER A 602 -25.97 -8.69 8.47
C SER A 602 -25.49 -10.17 8.48
N GLY A 603 -24.55 -10.59 7.61
CA GLY A 603 -24.06 -11.98 7.53
C GLY A 603 -22.54 -12.17 7.67
N VAL A 604 -21.73 -11.10 7.58
CA VAL A 604 -20.28 -11.16 7.77
C VAL A 604 -19.97 -10.68 9.18
N ALA A 605 -19.09 -11.36 9.91
CA ALA A 605 -18.69 -10.94 11.25
C ALA A 605 -18.32 -9.45 11.21
N SER A 606 -19.07 -8.62 11.95
CA SER A 606 -18.85 -7.16 11.96
C SER A 606 -17.43 -6.91 12.47
N ALA A 607 -16.50 -6.58 11.57
CA ALA A 607 -15.13 -6.25 11.91
C ALA A 607 -15.11 -4.95 12.73
N ARG A 608 -14.21 -4.90 13.72
CA ARG A 608 -13.91 -3.68 14.47
C ARG A 608 -13.42 -2.61 13.50
N ASP A 609 -13.94 -1.39 13.62
CA ASP A 609 -13.49 -0.23 12.85
C ASP A 609 -12.95 0.84 13.82
N PRO A 610 -11.63 0.85 14.09
CA PRO A 610 -11.02 1.82 15.00
C PRO A 610 -11.28 3.27 14.61
N SER A 611 -11.51 3.56 13.33
CA SER A 611 -11.80 4.93 12.89
C SER A 611 -13.12 5.47 13.46
N MET A 612 -14.11 4.61 13.69
CA MET A 612 -15.35 5.01 14.38
C MET A 612 -15.08 5.35 15.85
N GLU A 613 -14.18 4.62 16.50
CA GLU A 613 -13.79 4.84 17.89
C GLU A 613 -13.04 6.17 18.02
N THR A 614 -12.03 6.43 17.19
CA THR A 614 -11.28 7.70 17.17
C THR A 614 -12.18 8.91 16.85
N ALA A 615 -13.13 8.76 15.93
CA ALA A 615 -14.12 9.81 15.65
C ALA A 615 -14.99 10.13 16.88
N CYS A 616 -15.32 9.11 17.70
CA CYS A 616 -16.03 9.33 18.96
C CYS A 616 -15.17 10.09 19.97
N SER A 617 -13.88 9.75 20.09
CA SER A 617 -12.94 10.46 20.97
C SER A 617 -12.80 11.95 20.57
N ALA A 618 -12.68 12.25 19.28
CA ALA A 618 -12.65 13.63 18.80
C ALA A 618 -13.97 14.39 19.11
N LEU A 619 -15.13 13.74 18.92
CA LEU A 619 -16.43 14.32 19.30
C LEU A 619 -16.58 14.50 20.81
N LEU A 620 -15.97 13.64 21.62
CA LEU A 620 -15.98 13.73 23.08
C LEU A 620 -15.22 14.99 23.53
N ASN A 621 -14.10 15.33 22.89
CA ASN A 621 -13.36 16.55 23.17
C ASN A 621 -14.23 17.80 22.98
N PHE A 622 -14.95 17.92 21.87
CA PHE A 622 -15.92 19.01 21.66
C PHE A 622 -17.05 18.98 22.70
N THR A 623 -17.55 17.79 23.03
CA THR A 623 -18.64 17.63 24.01
C THR A 623 -18.25 18.12 25.40
N VAL A 624 -17.01 17.86 25.81
CA VAL A 624 -16.46 18.27 27.11
C VAL A 624 -16.13 19.76 27.13
N THR A 625 -15.49 20.26 26.07
CA THR A 625 -14.90 21.61 26.06
C THR A 625 -15.86 22.70 25.61
N GLU A 626 -16.88 22.38 24.81
CA GLU A 626 -17.79 23.35 24.17
C GLU A 626 -19.28 23.11 24.50
N PRO A 627 -19.68 23.04 25.79
CA PRO A 627 -21.02 22.60 26.19
C PRO A 627 -22.15 23.52 25.65
N GLU A 628 -21.89 24.81 25.49
CA GLU A 628 -22.87 25.75 24.91
C GLU A 628 -23.11 25.49 23.43
N ARG A 629 -22.07 25.10 22.69
CA ARG A 629 -22.21 24.75 21.27
C ARG A 629 -22.99 23.46 21.12
N VAL A 630 -22.67 22.44 21.92
CA VAL A 630 -23.36 21.14 21.92
C VAL A 630 -24.87 21.29 22.12
N ARG A 631 -25.31 22.19 23.01
CA ARG A 631 -26.75 22.42 23.26
C ARG A 631 -27.48 23.07 22.08
N LYS A 632 -26.79 23.89 21.29
CA LYS A 632 -27.40 24.74 20.25
C LYS A 632 -27.31 24.13 18.86
N ASP A 633 -26.19 23.49 18.56
CA ASP A 633 -25.84 23.04 17.23
C ASP A 633 -26.65 21.79 16.81
N PRO A 634 -27.33 21.81 15.65
CA PRO A 634 -28.17 20.69 15.23
C PRO A 634 -27.40 19.40 14.94
N CYS A 635 -26.08 19.44 14.68
CA CYS A 635 -25.32 18.21 14.43
C CYS A 635 -25.30 17.28 15.65
N PHE A 636 -25.27 17.81 16.87
CA PHE A 636 -25.30 17.00 18.09
C PHE A 636 -26.68 16.36 18.32
N ARG A 637 -27.77 16.95 17.80
CA ARG A 637 -29.09 16.28 17.79
C ARG A 637 -29.12 15.09 16.83
N LYS A 638 -28.48 15.22 15.66
CA LYS A 638 -28.29 14.09 14.73
C LYS A 638 -27.45 13.00 15.38
N LEU A 639 -26.38 13.38 16.09
CA LEU A 639 -25.55 12.43 16.86
C LEU A 639 -26.35 11.72 17.94
N GLU A 640 -27.14 12.42 18.76
CA GLU A 640 -28.01 11.80 19.76
C GLU A 640 -28.98 10.78 19.14
N ALA A 641 -29.58 11.09 17.98
CA ALA A 641 -30.45 10.16 17.27
C ALA A 641 -29.70 8.90 16.82
N LEU A 642 -28.49 9.06 16.26
CA LEU A 642 -27.61 7.94 15.89
C LEU A 642 -27.26 7.08 17.11
N LEU A 643 -26.84 7.69 18.22
CA LEU A 643 -26.48 6.97 19.45
C LEU A 643 -27.69 6.18 20.02
N SER A 644 -28.89 6.78 19.98
CA SER A 644 -30.15 6.17 20.43
C SER A 644 -30.62 4.99 19.57
N GLU A 645 -30.25 4.99 18.29
CA GLU A 645 -30.47 3.85 17.38
C GLU A 645 -29.40 2.77 17.54
N ALA A 646 -28.13 3.16 17.57
CA ALA A 646 -26.99 2.25 17.43
C ALA A 646 -26.62 1.53 18.73
N LEU A 647 -26.63 2.23 19.87
CA LEU A 647 -26.17 1.67 21.14
C LEU A 647 -26.90 0.38 21.55
N PRO A 648 -28.25 0.27 21.45
CA PRO A 648 -28.97 -0.97 21.76
C PRO A 648 -28.56 -2.18 20.92
N VAL A 649 -28.03 -1.96 19.73
CA VAL A 649 -27.53 -3.03 18.85
C VAL A 649 -26.07 -3.36 19.16
N LEU A 650 -25.24 -2.34 19.39
CA LEU A 650 -23.80 -2.50 19.64
C LEU A 650 -23.50 -3.27 20.93
N VAL A 651 -24.27 -3.05 22.00
CA VAL A 651 -24.08 -3.75 23.29
C VAL A 651 -24.28 -5.26 23.22
N HIS A 652 -24.82 -5.78 22.11
CA HIS A 652 -25.00 -7.22 21.88
C HIS A 652 -23.98 -7.80 20.89
N LYS A 653 -22.96 -7.02 20.50
CA LYS A 653 -21.87 -7.42 19.61
C LYS A 653 -20.53 -7.37 20.36
N PRO A 654 -20.05 -8.47 20.96
CA PRO A 654 -18.83 -8.48 21.79
C PRO A 654 -17.59 -7.93 21.07
N ARG A 655 -17.42 -8.22 19.77
CA ARG A 655 -16.31 -7.71 18.95
C ARG A 655 -16.30 -6.18 18.77
N LEU A 656 -17.38 -5.50 19.11
CA LEU A 656 -17.56 -4.05 19.00
C LEU A 656 -17.74 -3.39 20.38
N LEU A 657 -17.29 -4.05 21.45
CA LEU A 657 -17.47 -3.56 22.82
C LEU A 657 -16.83 -2.18 23.04
N VAL A 658 -15.62 -1.95 22.52
CA VAL A 658 -14.92 -0.65 22.63
C VAL A 658 -15.71 0.46 21.93
N LEU A 659 -16.29 0.18 20.76
CA LEU A 659 -17.19 1.11 20.07
C LEU A 659 -18.48 1.36 20.86
N ALA A 660 -19.06 0.31 21.48
CA ALA A 660 -20.23 0.45 22.34
C ALA A 660 -19.93 1.33 23.56
N ALA A 661 -18.74 1.18 24.16
CA ALA A 661 -18.28 2.03 25.26
C ALA A 661 -18.14 3.49 24.82
N ASN A 662 -17.53 3.75 23.66
CA ASN A 662 -17.44 5.09 23.07
C ASN A 662 -18.81 5.74 22.85
N TYR A 663 -19.75 5.01 22.27
CA TYR A 663 -21.12 5.49 22.01
C TYR A 663 -21.87 5.74 23.33
N CYS A 664 -21.69 4.88 24.33
CA CYS A 664 -22.27 5.05 25.66
C CYS A 664 -21.71 6.30 26.36
N THR A 665 -20.39 6.52 26.29
CA THR A 665 -19.73 7.70 26.88
C THR A 665 -20.25 8.98 26.24
N LEU A 666 -20.28 9.07 24.92
CA LEU A 666 -20.82 10.24 24.21
C LEU A 666 -22.30 10.49 24.58
N ALA A 667 -23.13 9.45 24.62
CA ALA A 667 -24.54 9.56 24.95
C ALA A 667 -24.77 10.16 26.35
N LEU A 668 -24.04 9.68 27.35
CA LEU A 668 -24.13 10.18 28.72
C LEU A 668 -23.51 11.58 28.86
N MET A 669 -22.42 11.85 28.15
CA MET A 669 -21.76 13.16 28.19
C MET A 669 -22.59 14.26 27.55
N ILE A 670 -23.31 13.97 26.47
CA ILE A 670 -24.31 14.89 25.91
C ILE A 670 -25.51 14.98 26.86
N GLY A 671 -25.98 13.85 27.38
CA GLY A 671 -27.10 13.77 28.31
C GLY A 671 -26.95 14.67 29.54
N ARG A 672 -25.74 14.78 30.11
CA ARG A 672 -25.47 15.60 31.30
C ARG A 672 -25.60 17.11 31.03
N LEU A 673 -25.58 17.53 29.77
CA LEU A 673 -25.72 18.94 29.37
C LEU A 673 -27.18 19.37 29.21
N LYS A 674 -28.12 18.41 29.14
CA LYS A 674 -29.54 18.66 28.90
C LYS A 674 -30.27 18.94 30.20
N SER A 675 -31.20 19.90 30.17
CA SER A 675 -32.15 20.12 31.25
C SER A 675 -33.23 19.04 31.27
N ALA A 676 -33.91 18.89 32.41
CA ALA A 676 -35.07 18.01 32.50
C ALA A 676 -36.13 18.38 31.44
N PRO A 677 -36.70 17.38 30.73
CA PRO A 677 -37.74 17.64 29.74
C PRO A 677 -38.99 18.24 30.41
N SER A 678 -39.62 19.21 29.74
CA SER A 678 -40.83 19.90 30.24
C SER A 678 -42.10 19.03 30.22
N GLY A 679 -42.00 17.80 29.70
CA GLY A 679 -43.09 16.82 29.56
C GLY A 679 -42.60 15.38 29.72
N SER A 680 -43.33 14.41 29.15
CA SER A 680 -42.91 13.01 29.20
C SER A 680 -41.58 12.78 28.47
N VAL A 681 -40.68 12.00 29.09
CA VAL A 681 -39.40 11.61 28.49
C VAL A 681 -39.64 10.85 27.19
N GLU A 682 -38.96 11.26 26.11
CA GLU A 682 -39.06 10.58 24.82
C GLU A 682 -38.67 9.09 24.94
N ALA A 683 -39.43 8.21 24.28
CA ALA A 683 -39.20 6.77 24.33
C ALA A 683 -37.77 6.37 23.89
N GLY A 684 -37.23 7.06 22.88
CA GLY A 684 -35.86 6.87 22.42
C GLY A 684 -34.83 7.23 23.50
N GLN A 685 -34.98 8.38 24.15
CA GLN A 685 -34.10 8.81 25.24
C GLN A 685 -34.17 7.83 26.42
N ARG A 686 -35.37 7.41 26.83
CA ARG A 686 -35.53 6.42 27.89
C ARG A 686 -34.84 5.09 27.52
N ARG A 687 -35.01 4.61 26.28
CA ARG A 687 -34.35 3.39 25.78
C ARG A 687 -32.83 3.51 25.78
N LEU A 688 -32.28 4.64 25.35
CA LEU A 688 -30.84 4.92 25.34
C LEU A 688 -30.27 4.81 26.76
N PHE A 689 -30.82 5.53 27.73
CA PHE A 689 -30.34 5.50 29.12
C PHE A 689 -30.52 4.11 29.77
N SER A 690 -31.62 3.43 29.49
CA SER A 690 -31.84 2.07 30.00
C SER A 690 -30.80 1.09 29.45
N THR A 691 -30.44 1.24 28.17
CA THR A 691 -29.39 0.45 27.53
C THR A 691 -28.02 0.76 28.15
N ALA A 692 -27.69 2.02 28.35
CA ALA A 692 -26.45 2.45 29.00
C ALA A 692 -26.31 1.86 30.42
N LEU A 693 -27.39 1.89 31.22
CA LEU A 693 -27.39 1.31 32.57
C LEU A 693 -27.12 -0.20 32.56
N ARG A 694 -27.77 -0.95 31.65
CA ARG A 694 -27.52 -2.39 31.51
C ARG A 694 -26.09 -2.69 31.06
N PHE A 695 -25.57 -1.89 30.14
CA PHE A 695 -24.19 -1.99 29.67
C PHE A 695 -23.19 -1.76 30.82
N LEU A 696 -23.35 -0.68 31.59
CA LEU A 696 -22.49 -0.38 32.74
C LEU A 696 -22.56 -1.46 33.81
N ARG A 697 -23.74 -2.04 34.04
CA ARG A 697 -23.94 -3.16 34.97
C ARG A 697 -23.16 -4.42 34.55
N SER A 698 -22.91 -4.61 33.25
CA SER A 698 -22.34 -5.86 32.72
C SER A 698 -20.81 -5.98 32.84
N ALA A 699 -20.12 -4.92 33.27
CA ALA A 699 -18.65 -4.90 33.25
C ALA A 699 -18.01 -5.72 34.37
N LEU A 700 -18.59 -5.72 35.57
CA LEU A 700 -18.02 -6.34 36.77
C LEU A 700 -18.88 -7.53 37.24
N ASP A 701 -18.25 -8.67 37.48
CA ASP A 701 -18.90 -9.88 37.97
C ASP A 701 -18.56 -10.17 39.45
N SER A 702 -19.59 -10.46 40.23
CA SER A 702 -19.52 -10.82 41.65
C SER A 702 -19.67 -12.32 41.91
N SER A 703 -19.75 -13.14 40.86
CA SER A 703 -19.98 -14.60 40.95
C SER A 703 -18.92 -15.38 41.74
N ALA A 704 -17.72 -14.81 41.96
CA ALA A 704 -16.59 -15.45 42.65
C ALA A 704 -16.41 -15.03 44.13
N SER A 705 -17.51 -14.75 44.85
CA SER A 705 -17.45 -14.37 46.28
C SER A 705 -17.09 -15.55 47.21
N PRO A 706 -16.29 -15.33 48.29
CA PRO A 706 -15.67 -14.07 48.71
C PRO A 706 -14.26 -13.86 48.09
N GLY A 707 -14.11 -12.84 47.23
CA GLY A 707 -12.85 -12.49 46.56
C GLY A 707 -12.89 -11.08 45.93
N PRO A 708 -11.79 -10.62 45.29
CA PRO A 708 -11.79 -9.37 44.54
C PRO A 708 -12.78 -9.48 43.36
N VAL A 709 -13.51 -8.40 43.08
CA VAL A 709 -14.43 -8.38 41.94
C VAL A 709 -13.61 -8.54 40.66
N LYS A 710 -14.08 -9.38 39.74
CA LYS A 710 -13.40 -9.60 38.46
C LYS A 710 -14.14 -8.86 37.36
N VAL A 711 -13.38 -8.48 36.33
CA VAL A 711 -13.96 -8.06 35.06
C VAL A 711 -14.71 -9.26 34.48
N SER A 712 -15.90 -9.03 33.95
CA SER A 712 -16.73 -10.08 33.36
C SER A 712 -16.04 -10.67 32.14
N LEU A 713 -16.23 -11.97 31.88
CA LEU A 713 -15.62 -12.66 30.73
C LEU A 713 -15.87 -11.96 29.38
N SER A 714 -17.03 -11.32 29.21
CA SER A 714 -17.37 -10.60 27.98
C SER A 714 -16.60 -9.27 27.80
N TRP A 715 -15.91 -8.80 28.82
CA TRP A 715 -15.12 -7.57 28.83
C TRP A 715 -13.62 -7.83 28.90
N GLU A 716 -13.20 -9.03 29.30
CA GLU A 716 -11.80 -9.36 29.62
C GLU A 716 -10.84 -9.06 28.46
N GLU A 717 -11.20 -9.43 27.22
CA GLU A 717 -10.37 -9.17 26.04
C GLU A 717 -10.20 -7.69 25.68
N SER A 718 -11.11 -6.82 26.10
CA SER A 718 -11.14 -5.39 25.71
C SER A 718 -11.07 -4.44 26.90
N TRP A 719 -10.82 -4.96 28.11
CA TRP A 719 -10.87 -4.17 29.34
C TRP A 719 -9.81 -3.08 29.35
N ASP A 720 -8.60 -3.38 28.92
CA ASP A 720 -7.49 -2.41 28.90
C ASP A 720 -7.83 -1.17 28.06
N GLU A 721 -8.59 -1.35 26.98
CA GLU A 721 -9.03 -0.25 26.11
C GLU A 721 -10.35 0.41 26.58
N ALA A 722 -11.25 -0.36 27.21
CA ALA A 722 -12.60 0.10 27.56
C ALA A 722 -12.76 0.62 29.00
N ALA A 723 -11.82 0.32 29.90
CA ALA A 723 -11.93 0.63 31.33
C ALA A 723 -12.10 2.14 31.59
N GLU A 724 -11.29 2.99 30.95
CA GLU A 724 -11.39 4.44 31.13
C GLU A 724 -12.72 5.00 30.59
N LEU A 725 -13.19 4.48 29.45
CA LEU A 725 -14.51 4.84 28.91
C LEU A 725 -15.64 4.43 29.86
N TRP A 726 -15.55 3.24 30.48
CA TRP A 726 -16.53 2.79 31.46
C TRP A 726 -16.53 3.67 32.72
N ARG A 727 -15.36 4.07 33.23
CA ARG A 727 -15.26 5.00 34.37
C ARG A 727 -15.81 6.38 34.02
N LEU A 728 -15.48 6.90 32.84
CA LEU A 728 -16.04 8.16 32.32
C LEU A 728 -17.57 8.11 32.20
N CYS A 729 -18.13 6.98 31.76
CA CYS A 729 -19.58 6.77 31.73
C CYS A 729 -20.21 6.89 33.13
N LEU A 730 -19.60 6.34 34.17
CA LEU A 730 -20.12 6.44 35.55
C LEU A 730 -20.14 7.89 36.04
N GLN A 731 -19.07 8.64 35.79
CA GLN A 731 -18.99 10.07 36.12
C GLN A 731 -20.05 10.88 35.34
N ALA A 732 -20.19 10.59 34.04
CA ALA A 732 -21.20 11.21 33.18
C ALA A 732 -22.63 10.89 33.65
N LEU A 733 -22.89 9.66 34.10
CA LEU A 733 -24.17 9.24 34.67
C LEU A 733 -24.51 10.02 35.95
N GLY A 734 -23.54 10.25 36.83
CA GLY A 734 -23.71 11.12 37.99
C GLY A 734 -24.07 12.56 37.59
N GLY A 735 -23.40 13.11 36.57
CA GLY A 735 -23.76 14.40 35.96
C GLY A 735 -25.17 14.42 35.38
N CYS A 736 -25.58 13.35 34.70
CA CYS A 736 -26.93 13.20 34.16
C CYS A 736 -27.99 13.22 35.26
N ALA A 737 -27.78 12.49 36.36
CA ALA A 737 -28.70 12.48 37.49
C ALA A 737 -28.87 13.86 38.14
N ARG A 738 -27.78 14.65 38.22
CA ARG A 738 -27.82 16.05 38.70
C ARG A 738 -28.60 16.97 37.76
N ALA A 739 -28.47 16.77 36.44
CA ALA A 739 -29.15 17.60 35.46
C ALA A 739 -30.63 17.20 35.25
N GLN A 740 -30.96 15.93 35.45
CA GLN A 740 -32.24 15.34 35.08
C GLN A 740 -32.73 14.33 36.15
N PRO A 741 -33.62 14.75 37.07
CA PRO A 741 -34.05 13.91 38.21
C PRO A 741 -34.67 12.57 37.83
N TRP A 742 -35.34 12.47 36.67
CA TRP A 742 -35.99 11.23 36.21
C TRP A 742 -35.00 10.06 36.00
N ILE A 743 -33.72 10.37 35.82
CA ILE A 743 -32.66 9.36 35.66
C ILE A 743 -32.45 8.58 36.95
N THR A 744 -32.58 9.22 38.11
CA THR A 744 -32.48 8.51 39.40
C THR A 744 -33.59 7.46 39.57
N THR A 745 -34.80 7.76 39.09
CA THR A 745 -35.91 6.80 39.03
C THR A 745 -35.56 5.64 38.11
N LEU A 746 -35.05 5.92 36.91
CA LEU A 746 -34.70 4.88 35.94
C LEU A 746 -33.55 3.97 36.44
N VAL A 747 -32.54 4.54 37.11
CA VAL A 747 -31.42 3.81 37.74
C VAL A 747 -31.93 2.76 38.73
N ARG A 748 -33.01 3.07 39.46
CA ARG A 748 -33.67 2.15 40.39
C ARG A 748 -34.52 1.11 39.64
N GLU A 749 -35.32 1.54 38.66
CA GLU A 749 -36.19 0.65 37.86
C GLU A 749 -35.39 -0.42 37.09
N GLU A 750 -34.25 -0.06 36.49
CA GLU A 750 -33.36 -0.98 35.78
C GLU A 750 -32.48 -1.82 36.74
N GLY A 751 -32.62 -1.60 38.06
CA GLY A 751 -31.93 -2.36 39.09
C GLY A 751 -30.42 -2.14 39.16
N TRP A 752 -29.89 -1.09 38.51
CA TRP A 752 -28.46 -0.78 38.52
C TRP A 752 -27.98 -0.47 39.95
N LEU A 753 -28.68 0.39 40.69
CA LEU A 753 -28.30 0.76 42.05
C LEU A 753 -28.22 -0.45 42.98
N LYS A 754 -29.28 -1.27 43.00
CA LYS A 754 -29.35 -2.48 43.81
C LYS A 754 -28.23 -3.46 43.47
N HIS A 755 -27.98 -3.67 42.19
CA HIS A 755 -26.91 -4.56 41.73
C HIS A 755 -25.53 -4.07 42.18
N THR A 756 -25.21 -2.79 41.94
CA THR A 756 -23.92 -2.19 42.30
C THR A 756 -23.67 -2.25 43.81
N LEU A 757 -24.67 -1.90 44.64
CA LEU A 757 -24.53 -1.99 46.10
C LEU A 757 -24.36 -3.43 46.59
N THR A 758 -25.07 -4.38 45.98
CA THR A 758 -24.93 -5.81 46.30
C THR A 758 -23.53 -6.30 45.97
N MET A 759 -23.03 -6.01 44.76
CA MET A 759 -21.67 -6.34 44.33
C MET A 759 -20.63 -5.76 45.29
N LEU A 760 -20.73 -4.47 45.61
CA LEU A 760 -19.80 -3.79 46.53
C LEU A 760 -19.82 -4.38 47.95
N SER A 761 -20.98 -4.87 48.42
CA SER A 761 -21.09 -5.52 49.74
C SER A 761 -20.49 -6.92 49.78
N GLN A 762 -20.38 -7.59 48.63
CA GLN A 762 -19.97 -9.00 48.51
C GLN A 762 -18.51 -9.17 48.06
N CYS A 763 -17.94 -8.18 47.36
CA CYS A 763 -16.54 -8.22 46.95
C CYS A 763 -15.61 -7.71 48.06
N SER A 764 -14.40 -8.26 48.14
CA SER A 764 -13.39 -7.82 49.11
C SER A 764 -12.61 -6.60 48.64
N ALA A 765 -12.47 -6.41 47.32
CA ALA A 765 -11.77 -5.30 46.69
C ALA A 765 -12.31 -5.04 45.27
N LEU A 766 -12.15 -3.80 44.81
CA LEU A 766 -12.36 -3.38 43.41
C LEU A 766 -11.06 -3.55 42.60
N PRO A 767 -11.12 -3.52 41.25
CA PRO A 767 -9.95 -3.76 40.40
C PRO A 767 -8.83 -2.75 40.63
N ASP A 768 -9.19 -1.49 40.88
CA ASP A 768 -8.25 -0.38 41.09
C ASP A 768 -8.94 0.81 41.77
N LYS A 769 -8.12 1.79 42.19
CA LYS A 769 -8.59 3.00 42.90
C LYS A 769 -9.46 3.92 42.03
N HIS A 770 -9.17 4.06 40.73
CA HIS A 770 -9.95 4.91 39.84
C HIS A 770 -11.36 4.35 39.64
N THR A 771 -11.49 3.02 39.54
CA THR A 771 -12.79 2.32 39.51
C THR A 771 -13.59 2.59 40.79
N GLN A 772 -12.93 2.57 41.95
CA GLN A 772 -13.57 2.94 43.22
C GLN A 772 -14.09 4.38 43.20
N GLU A 773 -13.24 5.34 42.82
CA GLU A 773 -13.60 6.76 42.79
C GLU A 773 -14.77 7.04 41.84
N ALA A 774 -14.78 6.43 40.65
CA ALA A 774 -15.85 6.62 39.65
C ALA A 774 -17.21 6.06 40.14
N LEU A 775 -17.22 4.88 40.76
CA LEU A 775 -18.43 4.30 41.36
C LEU A 775 -18.92 5.14 42.54
N GLU A 776 -18.01 5.58 43.39
CA GLU A 776 -18.32 6.42 44.54
C GLU A 776 -18.97 7.75 44.11
N GLU A 777 -18.40 8.43 43.12
CA GLU A 777 -18.94 9.69 42.60
C GLU A 777 -20.36 9.52 42.04
N ALA A 778 -20.58 8.45 41.27
CA ALA A 778 -21.89 8.14 40.71
C ALA A 778 -22.93 7.89 41.82
N LEU A 779 -22.59 7.11 42.84
CA LEU A 779 -23.47 6.80 43.98
C LEU A 779 -23.77 8.06 44.82
N CYS A 780 -22.77 8.90 45.08
CA CYS A 780 -22.96 10.19 45.75
C CYS A 780 -23.97 11.07 44.99
N ALA A 781 -23.80 11.18 43.67
CA ALA A 781 -24.71 11.97 42.84
C ALA A 781 -26.18 11.47 42.93
N MET A 782 -26.39 10.16 42.99
CA MET A 782 -27.73 9.58 43.14
C MET A 782 -28.31 9.86 44.55
N ALA A 783 -27.48 9.76 45.59
CA ALA A 783 -27.88 10.04 46.97
C ALA A 783 -28.26 11.51 47.17
N ASP A 784 -27.52 12.43 46.56
CA ASP A 784 -27.77 13.87 46.68
C ASP A 784 -29.07 14.29 45.97
N GLN A 785 -29.40 13.66 44.85
CA GLN A 785 -30.54 14.03 44.01
C GLN A 785 -31.84 13.27 44.34
N CYS A 786 -31.75 12.09 44.96
CA CYS A 786 -32.91 11.26 45.26
C CYS A 786 -32.92 10.79 46.72
N PRO A 787 -33.88 11.25 47.55
CA PRO A 787 -33.99 10.84 48.95
C PRO A 787 -34.12 9.33 49.13
N VAL A 788 -34.79 8.65 48.20
CA VAL A 788 -34.97 7.19 48.26
C VAL A 788 -33.64 6.47 48.00
N CYS A 789 -32.86 6.90 46.99
CA CYS A 789 -31.51 6.38 46.76
C CYS A 789 -30.62 6.60 48.00
N LYS A 790 -30.73 7.76 48.65
CA LYS A 790 -29.95 8.08 49.86
C LYS A 790 -30.21 7.10 51.00
N VAL A 791 -31.47 6.74 51.23
CA VAL A 791 -31.85 5.75 52.25
C VAL A 791 -31.33 4.36 51.87
N GLU A 792 -31.55 3.91 50.63
CA GLU A 792 -31.08 2.60 50.16
C GLU A 792 -29.55 2.45 50.26
N ILE A 793 -28.80 3.48 49.86
CA ILE A 793 -27.34 3.51 49.99
C ILE A 793 -26.93 3.53 51.46
N GLY A 794 -27.56 4.37 52.28
CA GLY A 794 -27.27 4.49 53.71
C GLY A 794 -27.50 3.18 54.48
N ASP A 795 -28.55 2.44 54.16
CA ASP A 795 -28.86 1.15 54.79
C ASP A 795 -27.83 0.07 54.42
N MET A 796 -27.38 0.06 53.16
CA MET A 796 -26.28 -0.82 52.75
C MET A 796 -24.95 -0.45 53.40
N MET A 797 -24.64 0.84 53.52
CA MET A 797 -23.41 1.33 54.17
C MET A 797 -23.34 0.96 55.66
N LYS A 798 -24.48 0.91 56.37
CA LYS A 798 -24.55 0.47 57.79
C LYS A 798 -24.13 -0.98 57.99
N THR A 799 -24.18 -1.80 56.96
CA THR A 799 -23.74 -3.20 57.06
C THR A 799 -22.21 -3.32 57.23
N ASP A 800 -21.46 -2.29 56.81
CA ASP A 800 -19.98 -2.20 56.85
C ASP A 800 -19.29 -3.48 56.32
N LYS A 801 -19.73 -3.93 55.14
CA LYS A 801 -19.23 -5.16 54.48
C LYS A 801 -18.57 -4.87 53.14
N GLY A 802 -17.57 -5.69 52.80
CA GLY A 802 -16.93 -5.70 51.48
C GLY A 802 -16.24 -4.39 51.13
N ALA A 803 -16.19 -4.08 49.83
CA ALA A 803 -15.59 -2.87 49.30
C ALA A 803 -16.34 -1.58 49.68
N LEU A 804 -17.59 -1.65 50.18
CA LEU A 804 -18.34 -0.48 50.66
C LEU A 804 -17.62 0.25 51.81
N ILE A 805 -16.83 -0.47 52.62
CA ILE A 805 -16.08 0.11 53.75
C ILE A 805 -15.11 1.19 53.26
N CYS A 806 -14.56 1.02 52.05
CA CYS A 806 -13.58 1.90 51.44
C CYS A 806 -14.18 3.18 50.83
N MET A 807 -15.51 3.27 50.69
CA MET A 807 -16.23 4.41 50.11
C MET A 807 -16.47 5.51 51.15
N ARG A 808 -15.44 6.32 51.44
CA ARG A 808 -15.46 7.33 52.52
C ARG A 808 -16.35 8.54 52.23
N ASN A 809 -16.46 8.96 50.97
CA ASN A 809 -17.28 10.10 50.56
C ASN A 809 -18.78 9.79 50.70
N LEU A 810 -19.18 8.52 50.59
CA LEU A 810 -20.55 8.09 50.91
C LEU A 810 -20.88 8.19 52.41
N LYS A 811 -19.88 8.12 53.30
CA LYS A 811 -20.05 8.24 54.76
C LYS A 811 -20.21 9.70 55.20
N ASN A 812 -19.61 10.67 54.48
CA ASN A 812 -19.68 12.11 54.75
C ASN A 812 -19.94 12.90 53.45
N PRO A 813 -21.19 13.17 53.05
CA PRO A 813 -21.48 13.99 51.88
C PRO A 813 -21.06 15.45 52.16
N SER A 814 -19.85 15.83 51.74
CA SER A 814 -19.37 17.22 51.79
C SER A 814 -20.08 18.07 50.72
N PRO A 815 -20.31 19.38 50.95
CA PRO A 815 -20.92 20.24 49.94
C PRO A 815 -19.92 20.56 48.81
N LEU A 816 -20.32 20.24 47.57
CA LEU A 816 -19.85 20.82 46.30
C LEU A 816 -18.33 21.00 46.12
N HIS A 817 -17.68 20.01 45.50
CA HIS A 817 -16.54 20.32 44.63
C HIS A 817 -17.07 20.66 43.23
N PRO A 818 -16.57 21.73 42.58
CA PRO A 818 -16.84 21.94 41.15
C PRO A 818 -16.33 20.72 40.36
N PRO A 819 -16.91 20.42 39.19
CA PRO A 819 -16.47 19.29 38.37
C PRO A 819 -14.95 19.41 38.17
N ARG A 820 -14.19 18.41 38.63
CA ARG A 820 -12.77 18.34 38.30
C ARG A 820 -12.66 18.38 36.78
N HIS A 821 -11.82 19.27 36.26
CA HIS A 821 -11.43 19.23 34.86
C HIS A 821 -10.96 17.81 34.55
N ILE A 822 -11.73 17.10 33.74
CA ILE A 822 -11.36 15.79 33.19
C ILE A 822 -10.07 16.05 32.43
N ASN A 823 -9.00 15.36 32.81
CA ASN A 823 -7.73 15.47 32.12
C ASN A 823 -7.94 14.95 30.69
N PRO A 824 -7.86 15.79 29.65
CA PRO A 824 -8.12 15.35 28.27
C PRO A 824 -7.13 14.28 27.79
N SER A 825 -6.03 14.05 28.53
CA SER A 825 -5.04 13.02 28.24
C SER A 825 -5.50 11.58 28.51
N ALA A 826 -6.68 11.36 29.12
CA ALA A 826 -7.21 10.01 29.36
C ALA A 826 -8.07 9.47 28.19
N ALA A 827 -8.30 10.29 27.15
CA ALA A 827 -9.06 9.93 25.95
C ALA A 827 -8.22 10.00 24.66
N ALA A 828 -6.90 10.17 24.80
CA ALA A 828 -5.92 10.20 23.72
C ALA A 828 -5.18 8.86 23.65
#